data_AF-A0A7W6W3Z4-F1
#
_entry.id   AF-A0A7W6W3Z4-F1
#
_cell.length_a   1.000
_cell.length_b   1.000
_cell.length_c   1.000
_cell.angle_alpha   90.00
_cell.angle_beta   90.00
_cell.angle_gamma   90.00
#
_symmetry.space_group_name_H-M   'P 1'
#
loop_
_entity.id
_entity.type
_entity.pdbx_description
1 polymer ?
#
loop_
_entity_poly.entity_id
_entity_poly.type
_entity_poly.pdbx_seq_one_letter_code
_entity_poly.pdbx_strand_id
1 'polypeptide(L)'
;MALTARQVWRDYVVDGVPSSGPYKPYKPDIRNWGTNLEGFLTAVGSNAGTVKLTRALLYADLLHAADTMAWVMQDATIDYNGIYQKIGASGVGSWTRVADLPFSFIVATDAGAGTPNAIIATSDMPASESALIVFTVFEANTASPVTVSFNGSSALTIKTNSGNDIAVGGLTAGLQIFGRVIGSTFRLITDQVNAAIVAAAEAAAASASGYRDQALGYRDQAQAYAETALEATLARGYLFGGEISNNVTDLTNDLDIAAGVAATDDAAPGMMVWSAVTRQLDVAYGTGNGGRFDSAIADGTWHIFACTNGTLVAIGMSQSLNPTGAANYPSGYTKYRRLGSRVRISGAWRRVVQRGDRHMLLDPLPQTGNPIAVTTSAALLALSAIPTGIEVDALFEVSYTSATVSAGAEITSPLVNDAAPGAGNAGSNVGHIQVTNQYTAGSLRVRTNTSGQVRHRGGASGNMYIAVHGWFDDRGANVFKGGPSSGTSSAGGEVRSSQYNTLQDAITAAAGKRLVIEAGSYTTTGLTGVSNIEITTSGPVTISTTTNAPILDMTNCVNWSIRGHIRFVGNATTYTGYPGSLTDAGQKGIKLSNCDRYLIDGKIEFANINGSGLYAELSAGSWQHDGIIKGIRATSCYHGIRYTNVAEYDHVSDFSISNCAFAVRVESGNVMFSDGKMNYNSVCVSLAGGTNNAHGAFTNCQMNHSNYAISATDITLGEVFNGCIALGNQAGAGHGAIQIINSVGIQWNGGQIGGDITLDATSKMALMNAYIRTDLTATPVVAGGGVFTAKNNIADTGGLWAYNN
;
A
#
# COMPACT_ATOMS: atom_id res chain seq x y z
N MET A 1 -8.11 -75.55 79.25
CA MET A 1 -6.98 -74.60 79.28
C MET A 1 -5.71 -75.42 79.41
N ALA A 2 -4.73 -75.23 78.52
CA ALA A 2 -3.48 -76.00 78.56
C ALA A 2 -2.74 -75.70 79.88
N LEU A 3 -2.33 -76.75 80.59
CA LEU A 3 -1.58 -76.59 81.83
C LEU A 3 -0.26 -75.88 81.55
N THR A 4 0.12 -74.97 82.44
CA THR A 4 1.42 -74.30 82.36
C THR A 4 2.53 -75.26 82.81
N ALA A 5 3.76 -75.02 82.37
CA ALA A 5 4.91 -75.82 82.81
C ALA A 5 5.00 -75.89 84.35
N ARG A 6 4.71 -74.78 85.04
CA ARG A 6 4.70 -74.76 86.52
C ARG A 6 3.71 -75.75 87.13
N GLN A 7 2.54 -75.93 86.50
CA GLN A 7 1.51 -76.86 86.97
C GLN A 7 1.85 -78.32 86.60
N VAL A 8 2.45 -78.53 85.43
CA VAL A 8 2.82 -79.87 84.96
C VAL A 8 3.99 -80.45 85.75
N TRP A 9 4.96 -79.63 86.18
CA TRP A 9 6.17 -80.06 86.89
C TRP A 9 6.23 -79.63 88.35
N ARG A 10 5.09 -79.44 89.02
CA ARG A 10 5.07 -79.11 90.45
C ARG A 10 5.77 -80.18 91.31
N ASP A 11 6.30 -79.76 92.45
CA ASP A 11 7.09 -80.64 93.33
C ASP A 11 6.23 -81.64 94.13
N TYR A 12 4.98 -81.27 94.49
CA TYR A 12 4.11 -82.06 95.38
C TYR A 12 2.70 -82.29 94.81
N VAL A 13 2.06 -83.41 95.20
CA VAL A 13 0.80 -83.88 94.57
C VAL A 13 -0.29 -82.82 94.66
N VAL A 14 -0.35 -82.11 95.77
CA VAL A 14 -1.04 -80.83 95.91
C VAL A 14 0.03 -79.73 95.91
N ASP A 15 -0.12 -78.76 95.02
CA ASP A 15 0.91 -77.76 94.74
C ASP A 15 1.31 -76.98 96.01
N GLY A 16 2.61 -76.94 96.29
CA GLY A 16 3.16 -76.27 97.48
C GLY A 16 2.90 -76.96 98.83
N VAL A 17 2.29 -78.16 98.88
CA VAL A 17 2.01 -78.87 100.14
C VAL A 17 2.87 -80.15 100.26
N PRO A 18 4.00 -80.12 100.99
CA PRO A 18 4.96 -81.23 101.02
C PRO A 18 4.41 -82.54 101.57
N SER A 19 3.48 -82.46 102.53
CA SER A 19 2.85 -83.64 103.14
C SER A 19 1.96 -84.44 102.19
N SER A 20 1.58 -83.86 101.03
CA SER A 20 0.80 -84.56 100.00
C SER A 20 1.61 -85.59 99.21
N GLY A 21 2.94 -85.64 99.44
CA GLY A 21 3.86 -86.52 98.76
C GLY A 21 4.36 -85.92 97.44
N PRO A 22 5.46 -86.47 96.88
CA PRO A 22 6.07 -85.97 95.66
C PRO A 22 5.15 -86.20 94.47
N TYR A 23 4.93 -85.14 93.69
CA TYR A 23 4.16 -85.27 92.46
C TYR A 23 4.98 -85.92 91.37
N LYS A 24 4.31 -86.76 90.58
CA LYS A 24 4.90 -87.36 89.38
C LYS A 24 4.19 -86.74 88.18
N PRO A 25 4.84 -85.81 87.46
CA PRO A 25 4.28 -85.18 86.28
C PRO A 25 3.67 -86.19 85.31
N TYR A 26 2.41 -85.96 84.95
CA TYR A 26 1.70 -86.83 84.02
C TYR A 26 2.27 -86.63 82.62
N LYS A 27 2.85 -87.69 82.05
CA LYS A 27 3.58 -87.62 80.77
C LYS A 27 2.78 -87.03 79.61
N PRO A 28 1.45 -87.26 79.47
CA PRO A 28 0.65 -86.62 78.43
C PRO A 28 0.64 -85.09 78.50
N ASP A 29 0.61 -84.51 79.70
CA ASP A 29 0.56 -83.04 79.85
C ASP A 29 1.90 -82.41 79.46
N ILE A 30 3.02 -83.08 79.75
CA ILE A 30 4.36 -82.69 79.28
C ILE A 30 4.41 -82.66 77.76
N ARG A 31 3.96 -83.73 77.10
CA ARG A 31 3.97 -83.81 75.64
C ARG A 31 3.08 -82.75 75.02
N ASN A 32 1.88 -82.55 75.58
CA ASN A 32 0.97 -81.54 75.07
C ASN A 32 1.55 -80.12 75.19
N TRP A 33 2.25 -79.80 76.29
CA TRP A 33 2.95 -78.52 76.41
C TRP A 33 4.11 -78.40 75.40
N GLY A 34 4.92 -79.45 75.24
CA GLY A 34 6.03 -79.48 74.27
C GLY A 34 5.58 -79.32 72.81
N THR A 35 4.51 -80.01 72.40
CA THR A 35 3.95 -79.91 71.05
C THR A 35 3.45 -78.50 70.72
N ASN A 36 2.88 -77.77 71.70
CA ASN A 36 2.47 -76.38 71.47
C ASN A 36 3.68 -75.44 71.28
N LEU A 37 4.77 -75.65 72.03
CA LEU A 37 6.00 -74.86 71.88
C LEU A 37 6.69 -75.12 70.53
N GLU A 38 6.75 -76.39 70.11
CA GLU A 38 7.33 -76.79 68.80
C GLU A 38 6.49 -76.29 67.62
N GLY A 39 5.15 -76.29 67.75
CA GLY A 39 4.24 -75.70 66.77
C GLY A 39 4.46 -74.19 66.61
N PHE A 40 4.69 -73.46 67.70
CA PHE A 40 5.01 -72.04 67.66
C PHE A 40 6.35 -71.75 66.96
N LEU A 41 7.40 -72.53 67.27
CA LEU A 41 8.72 -72.42 66.63
C LEU A 41 8.67 -72.72 65.13
N THR A 42 7.83 -73.65 64.70
CA THR A 42 7.64 -74.00 63.28
C THR A 42 6.92 -72.88 62.51
N ALA A 43 6.01 -72.14 63.14
CA ALA A 43 5.31 -71.01 62.53
C ALA A 43 6.19 -69.76 62.33
N VAL A 44 7.23 -69.59 63.16
CA VAL A 44 8.19 -68.48 63.01
C VAL A 44 9.17 -68.73 61.86
N GLY A 45 9.56 -70.00 61.61
CA GLY A 45 10.48 -70.37 60.52
C GLY A 45 9.89 -70.29 59.10
N SER A 46 8.57 -70.15 58.96
CA SER A 46 7.85 -70.26 57.68
C SER A 46 7.50 -68.92 57.00
N ASN A 47 7.91 -67.77 57.58
CA ASN A 47 7.52 -66.43 57.09
C ASN A 47 8.70 -65.48 56.74
N ALA A 48 9.88 -66.00 56.39
CA ALA A 48 10.93 -65.19 55.77
C ALA A 48 10.68 -65.08 54.25
N GLY A 49 10.37 -63.88 53.75
CA GLY A 49 10.06 -63.65 52.32
C GLY A 49 11.10 -64.25 51.37
N THR A 50 10.65 -65.05 50.40
CA THR A 50 11.52 -65.86 49.53
C THR A 50 11.86 -65.12 48.23
N VAL A 51 13.03 -64.49 48.17
CA VAL A 51 13.61 -64.02 46.90
C VAL A 51 14.36 -65.17 46.24
N LYS A 52 14.11 -65.42 44.95
CA LYS A 52 14.76 -66.43 44.13
C LYS A 52 15.37 -65.79 42.88
N LEU A 53 16.51 -66.31 42.43
CA LEU A 53 17.15 -65.80 41.22
C LEU A 53 16.39 -66.22 39.96
N THR A 54 15.93 -67.47 39.87
CA THR A 54 15.21 -67.99 38.69
C THR A 54 13.90 -68.65 39.09
N ARG A 55 12.94 -68.72 38.16
CA ARG A 55 11.64 -69.36 38.36
C ARG A 55 11.79 -70.86 38.55
N ALA A 56 12.79 -71.48 37.91
CA ALA A 56 13.11 -72.89 38.14
C ALA A 56 13.48 -73.16 39.61
N LEU A 57 14.29 -72.28 40.22
CA LEU A 57 14.65 -72.38 41.65
C LEU A 57 13.45 -72.12 42.56
N LEU A 58 12.52 -71.25 42.16
CA LEU A 58 11.27 -71.06 42.88
C LEU A 58 10.37 -72.29 42.80
N TYR A 59 10.21 -72.88 41.62
CA TYR A 59 9.29 -74.00 41.38
C TYR A 59 9.76 -75.30 42.03
N ALA A 60 11.07 -75.46 42.23
CA ALA A 60 11.62 -76.56 43.02
C ALA A 60 11.37 -76.39 44.54
N ASP A 61 11.07 -75.17 45.01
CA ASP A 61 10.89 -74.85 46.42
C ASP A 61 9.41 -74.81 46.80
N LEU A 62 8.81 -75.98 47.02
CA LEU A 62 7.39 -76.13 47.36
C LEU A 62 7.12 -76.20 48.88
N LEU A 63 8.15 -76.16 49.73
CA LEU A 63 8.03 -76.31 51.19
C LEU A 63 7.56 -75.02 51.88
N HIS A 64 6.59 -74.34 51.28
CA HIS A 64 5.99 -73.09 51.77
C HIS A 64 4.48 -73.24 51.92
N ALA A 65 3.90 -72.53 52.89
CA ALA A 65 2.46 -72.53 53.08
C ALA A 65 1.72 -71.94 51.86
N ALA A 66 0.43 -72.22 51.73
CA ALA A 66 -0.39 -71.52 50.76
C ALA A 66 -0.36 -70.01 51.03
N ASP A 67 -0.45 -69.21 49.97
CA ASP A 67 -0.43 -67.75 49.97
C ASP A 67 0.93 -67.10 50.36
N THR A 68 2.00 -67.89 50.52
CA THR A 68 3.35 -67.34 50.64
C THR A 68 3.73 -66.58 49.37
N MET A 69 4.36 -65.41 49.52
CA MET A 69 4.82 -64.56 48.43
C MET A 69 6.32 -64.71 48.20
N ALA A 70 6.72 -64.79 46.92
CA ALA A 70 8.10 -64.91 46.49
C ALA A 70 8.39 -64.01 45.28
N TRP A 71 9.64 -63.53 45.16
CA TRP A 71 10.07 -62.69 44.03
C TRP A 71 11.11 -63.44 43.20
N VAL A 72 10.95 -63.46 41.88
CA VAL A 72 11.95 -63.96 40.93
C VAL A 72 12.61 -62.78 40.24
N MET A 73 13.93 -62.65 40.36
CA MET A 73 14.63 -61.39 40.06
C MET A 73 15.60 -61.44 38.87
N GLN A 74 16.09 -62.62 38.46
CA GLN A 74 17.18 -62.79 37.49
C GLN A 74 17.02 -64.04 36.60
N ASP A 75 15.79 -64.41 36.25
CA ASP A 75 15.53 -65.48 35.28
C ASP A 75 15.93 -65.02 33.87
N ALA A 76 16.62 -65.88 33.12
CA ALA A 76 17.07 -65.60 31.76
C ALA A 76 15.88 -65.39 30.79
N THR A 77 14.72 -65.95 31.09
CA THR A 77 13.48 -65.63 30.37
C THR A 77 12.79 -64.46 31.05
N ILE A 78 12.72 -63.31 30.37
CA ILE A 78 12.28 -62.03 30.94
C ILE A 78 10.89 -62.13 31.60
N ASP A 79 9.93 -62.78 30.93
CA ASP A 79 8.54 -62.96 31.40
C ASP A 79 8.43 -63.70 32.74
N TYR A 80 9.50 -64.39 33.16
CA TYR A 80 9.53 -65.15 34.41
C TYR A 80 9.98 -64.33 35.61
N ASN A 81 10.52 -63.13 35.41
CA ASN A 81 10.80 -62.19 36.50
C ASN A 81 9.49 -61.55 36.97
N GLY A 82 9.23 -61.56 38.29
CA GLY A 82 7.94 -61.15 38.83
C GLY A 82 7.70 -61.60 40.26
N ILE A 83 6.53 -61.24 40.78
CA ILE A 83 6.02 -61.64 42.09
C ILE A 83 5.13 -62.87 41.90
N TYR A 84 5.33 -63.88 42.75
CA TYR A 84 4.66 -65.18 42.71
C TYR A 84 4.00 -65.50 44.05
N GLN A 85 2.87 -66.18 43.99
CA GLN A 85 2.11 -66.68 45.14
C GLN A 85 2.10 -68.21 45.14
N LYS A 86 2.30 -68.80 46.32
CA LYS A 86 2.24 -70.25 46.51
C LYS A 86 0.79 -70.73 46.56
N ILE A 87 0.44 -71.70 45.73
CA ILE A 87 -0.87 -72.36 45.73
C ILE A 87 -0.72 -73.78 46.27
N GLY A 88 -1.61 -74.16 47.21
CA GLY A 88 -1.59 -75.46 47.87
C GLY A 88 -0.64 -75.55 49.07
N ALA A 89 -0.86 -76.55 49.92
CA ALA A 89 -0.14 -76.75 51.18
C ALA A 89 1.38 -77.00 50.99
N SER A 90 2.16 -76.79 52.04
CA SER A 90 3.61 -77.02 52.03
C SER A 90 3.98 -78.44 51.59
N GLY A 91 4.96 -78.55 50.70
CA GLY A 91 5.45 -79.81 50.11
C GLY A 91 4.66 -80.30 48.89
N VAL A 92 3.52 -79.68 48.56
CA VAL A 92 2.68 -80.03 47.40
C VAL A 92 2.19 -78.76 46.68
N GLY A 93 1.58 -78.86 45.50
CA GLY A 93 1.04 -77.69 44.77
C GLY A 93 2.04 -76.98 43.86
N SER A 94 1.82 -75.69 43.57
CA SER A 94 2.60 -74.92 42.57
C SER A 94 2.73 -73.44 42.93
N TRP A 95 3.55 -72.71 42.17
CA TRP A 95 3.71 -71.25 42.26
C TRP A 95 3.09 -70.57 41.04
N THR A 96 2.26 -69.56 41.27
CA THR A 96 1.59 -68.78 40.22
C THR A 96 2.08 -67.33 40.25
N ARG A 97 2.42 -66.77 39.08
CA ARG A 97 2.82 -65.36 38.97
C ARG A 97 1.59 -64.47 39.18
N VAL A 98 1.71 -63.44 39.99
CA VAL A 98 0.59 -62.56 40.36
C VAL A 98 0.83 -61.08 40.06
N ALA A 99 2.09 -60.63 39.92
CA ALA A 99 2.40 -59.25 39.56
C ALA A 99 3.82 -59.09 38.99
N ASP A 100 4.10 -57.92 38.43
CA ASP A 100 5.45 -57.48 38.04
C ASP A 100 6.26 -57.01 39.26
N LEU A 101 7.59 -56.92 39.11
CA LEU A 101 8.46 -56.35 40.15
C LEU A 101 8.34 -54.81 40.18
N PRO A 102 8.30 -54.18 41.37
CA PRO A 102 8.06 -52.74 41.52
C PRO A 102 9.35 -51.92 41.31
N PHE A 103 9.84 -51.82 40.06
CA PHE A 103 10.98 -50.98 39.73
C PHE A 103 10.55 -49.75 38.93
N SER A 104 10.82 -48.56 39.46
CA SER A 104 10.44 -47.30 38.80
C SER A 104 11.43 -46.84 37.72
N PHE A 105 12.70 -47.27 37.79
CA PHE A 105 13.76 -46.90 36.84
C PHE A 105 14.74 -48.04 36.57
N ILE A 106 15.15 -48.19 35.31
CA ILE A 106 16.26 -49.05 34.87
C ILE A 106 17.33 -48.14 34.29
N VAL A 107 18.53 -48.21 34.85
CA VAL A 107 19.70 -47.51 34.29
C VAL A 107 20.40 -48.45 33.32
N ALA A 108 20.52 -48.02 32.08
CA ALA A 108 21.25 -48.71 31.04
C ALA A 108 22.47 -47.90 30.59
N THR A 109 23.43 -48.60 30.00
CA THR A 109 24.70 -48.05 29.52
C THR A 109 24.86 -48.39 28.05
N ASP A 110 24.89 -47.36 27.20
CA ASP A 110 25.37 -47.44 25.82
C ASP A 110 26.88 -47.12 25.84
N ALA A 111 27.69 -48.16 25.66
CA ALA A 111 29.15 -48.05 25.67
C ALA A 111 29.76 -47.95 24.25
N GLY A 112 28.93 -47.72 23.23
CA GLY A 112 29.37 -47.68 21.82
C GLY A 112 29.55 -49.07 21.19
N ALA A 113 28.93 -50.11 21.75
CA ALA A 113 28.97 -51.46 21.18
C ALA A 113 28.12 -51.60 19.91
N GLY A 114 27.15 -50.71 19.70
CA GLY A 114 26.30 -50.64 18.51
C GLY A 114 26.80 -49.62 17.47
N THR A 115 25.92 -49.24 16.54
CA THR A 115 26.17 -48.11 15.63
C THR A 115 25.35 -46.89 16.07
N PRO A 116 25.64 -45.67 15.57
CA PRO A 116 24.85 -44.48 15.93
C PRO A 116 23.35 -44.56 15.62
N ASN A 117 22.94 -45.48 14.72
CA ASN A 117 21.53 -45.69 14.33
C ASN A 117 20.95 -47.02 14.84
N ALA A 118 21.78 -47.88 15.44
CA ALA A 118 21.42 -49.16 16.02
C ALA A 118 22.16 -49.35 17.33
N ILE A 119 21.62 -48.72 18.38
CA ILE A 119 22.22 -48.62 19.71
C ILE A 119 22.13 -49.97 20.42
N ILE A 120 23.20 -50.36 21.09
CA ILE A 120 23.23 -51.54 21.96
C ILE A 120 23.54 -51.06 23.38
N ALA A 121 22.53 -51.14 24.25
CA ALA A 121 22.63 -50.75 25.64
C ALA A 121 22.57 -51.96 26.58
N THR A 122 23.28 -51.88 27.70
CA THR A 122 23.35 -52.94 28.72
C THR A 122 22.86 -52.43 30.07
N SER A 123 22.16 -53.26 30.83
CA SER A 123 21.63 -52.92 32.15
C SER A 123 21.66 -54.15 33.07
N ASP A 124 21.91 -53.92 34.36
CA ASP A 124 21.92 -54.98 35.38
C ASP A 124 20.54 -55.64 35.58
N MET A 125 19.50 -55.00 35.04
CA MET A 125 18.11 -55.43 35.12
C MET A 125 17.54 -55.58 33.70
N PRO A 126 16.61 -56.53 33.46
CA PRO A 126 15.98 -56.68 32.15
C PRO A 126 15.07 -55.50 31.85
N ALA A 127 15.13 -55.00 30.60
CA ALA A 127 14.19 -54.00 30.11
C ALA A 127 12.75 -54.55 30.12
N SER A 128 11.80 -53.75 30.59
CA SER A 128 10.38 -54.10 30.72
C SER A 128 9.49 -52.92 30.35
N GLU A 129 8.27 -53.19 29.86
CA GLU A 129 7.24 -52.17 29.59
C GLU A 129 6.78 -51.44 30.86
N SER A 130 6.96 -52.07 32.03
CA SER A 130 6.51 -51.55 33.33
C SER A 130 7.52 -50.59 34.00
N ALA A 131 8.66 -50.32 33.36
CA ALA A 131 9.73 -49.49 33.94
C ALA A 131 10.18 -48.37 32.98
N LEU A 132 10.62 -47.25 33.55
CA LEU A 132 11.29 -46.20 32.78
C LEU A 132 12.76 -46.55 32.62
N ILE A 133 13.29 -46.44 31.40
CA ILE A 133 14.70 -46.72 31.10
C ILE A 133 15.41 -45.40 30.80
N VAL A 134 16.59 -45.23 31.41
CA VAL A 134 17.46 -44.08 31.18
C VAL A 134 18.84 -44.55 30.74
N PHE A 135 19.39 -43.91 29.71
CA PHE A 135 20.78 -44.06 29.31
C PHE A 135 21.29 -42.80 28.60
N THR A 136 22.61 -42.67 28.52
CA THR A 136 23.28 -41.60 27.79
C THR A 136 23.70 -42.11 26.42
N VAL A 137 23.35 -41.38 25.36
CA VAL A 137 23.69 -41.71 23.98
C VAL A 137 25.20 -41.56 23.75
N PHE A 138 25.86 -42.60 23.23
CA PHE A 138 27.31 -42.57 23.00
C PHE A 138 27.70 -41.73 21.77
N GLU A 139 26.98 -41.91 20.66
CA GLU A 139 27.26 -41.26 19.36
C GLU A 139 26.01 -40.61 18.76
N ALA A 140 26.21 -39.51 18.00
CA ALA A 140 25.11 -38.82 17.36
C ALA A 140 24.55 -39.62 16.18
N ASN A 141 23.23 -39.74 16.08
CA ASN A 141 22.61 -40.51 15.00
C ASN A 141 22.79 -39.83 13.63
N THR A 142 23.08 -40.62 12.60
CA THR A 142 23.35 -40.15 11.23
C THR A 142 22.25 -40.52 10.24
N ALA A 143 21.27 -41.31 10.66
CA ALA A 143 20.12 -41.75 9.88
C ALA A 143 18.86 -41.83 10.76
N SER A 144 17.72 -42.08 10.11
CA SER A 144 16.41 -42.32 10.73
C SER A 144 15.71 -43.46 9.96
N PRO A 145 15.03 -44.42 10.62
CA PRO A 145 14.78 -44.51 12.07
C PRO A 145 16.01 -44.98 12.87
N VAL A 146 16.05 -44.62 14.16
CA VAL A 146 17.07 -45.10 15.12
C VAL A 146 16.48 -46.24 15.95
N THR A 147 17.29 -47.24 16.29
CA THR A 147 16.87 -48.36 17.13
C THR A 147 17.75 -48.52 18.38
N VAL A 148 17.21 -49.17 19.42
CA VAL A 148 17.95 -49.58 20.62
C VAL A 148 17.63 -51.04 20.99
N SER A 149 18.65 -51.82 21.32
CA SER A 149 18.50 -53.14 21.92
C SER A 149 19.07 -53.13 23.34
N PHE A 150 18.33 -53.72 24.29
CA PHE A 150 18.76 -53.89 25.67
C PHE A 150 19.13 -55.35 25.95
N ASN A 151 20.33 -55.58 26.50
CA ASN A 151 20.80 -56.90 26.93
C ASN A 151 20.69 -58.01 25.85
N GLY A 152 20.86 -57.66 24.56
CA GLY A 152 20.80 -58.60 23.45
C GLY A 152 19.38 -58.98 22.98
N SER A 153 18.35 -58.27 23.47
CA SER A 153 16.95 -58.47 23.06
C SER A 153 16.66 -57.92 21.65
N SER A 154 15.44 -58.13 21.14
CA SER A 154 15.01 -57.54 19.86
C SER A 154 15.14 -56.03 19.85
N ALA A 155 15.59 -55.46 18.72
CA ALA A 155 15.73 -54.02 18.56
C ALA A 155 14.37 -53.30 18.60
N LEU A 156 14.30 -52.23 19.37
CA LEU A 156 13.14 -51.35 19.51
C LEU A 156 13.38 -50.05 18.74
N THR A 157 12.41 -49.59 17.95
CA THR A 157 12.52 -48.29 17.27
C THR A 157 12.35 -47.15 18.27
N ILE A 158 13.31 -46.23 18.30
CA ILE A 158 13.23 -45.03 19.15
C ILE A 158 12.27 -44.04 18.51
N LYS A 159 11.26 -43.61 19.27
CA LYS A 159 10.26 -42.63 18.84
C LYS A 159 10.22 -41.45 19.79
N THR A 160 9.96 -40.26 19.26
CA THR A 160 9.65 -39.09 20.08
C THR A 160 8.39 -39.32 20.91
N ASN A 161 8.12 -38.48 21.92
CA ASN A 161 6.89 -38.59 22.70
C ASN A 161 5.63 -38.46 21.80
N SER A 162 5.66 -37.60 20.79
CA SER A 162 4.60 -37.47 19.76
C SER A 162 4.52 -38.64 18.77
N GLY A 163 5.50 -39.55 18.74
CA GLY A 163 5.46 -40.82 17.99
C GLY A 163 6.16 -40.79 16.64
N ASN A 164 6.89 -39.71 16.36
CA ASN A 164 7.69 -39.56 15.16
C ASN A 164 9.02 -40.30 15.29
N ASP A 165 9.61 -40.69 14.17
CA ASP A 165 11.00 -41.14 14.16
C ASP A 165 11.94 -39.99 14.56
N ILE A 166 13.03 -40.32 15.24
CA ILE A 166 14.04 -39.31 15.58
C ILE A 166 14.70 -38.82 14.30
N ALA A 167 14.77 -37.50 14.09
CA ALA A 167 15.42 -36.93 12.92
C ALA A 167 16.93 -37.19 12.95
N VAL A 168 17.59 -37.10 11.79
CA VAL A 168 19.06 -37.18 11.70
C VAL A 168 19.68 -36.11 12.59
N GLY A 169 20.62 -36.49 13.46
CA GLY A 169 21.24 -35.61 14.46
C GLY A 169 20.33 -35.23 15.65
N GLY A 170 19.15 -35.85 15.78
CA GLY A 170 18.21 -35.61 16.88
C GLY A 170 18.61 -36.25 18.21
N LEU A 171 19.45 -37.29 18.17
CA LEU A 171 20.20 -37.79 19.32
C LEU A 171 21.64 -37.33 19.17
N THR A 172 22.13 -36.54 20.12
CA THR A 172 23.53 -36.08 20.15
C THR A 172 24.36 -36.90 21.13
N ALA A 173 25.66 -37.04 20.88
CA ALA A 173 26.57 -37.68 21.84
C ALA A 173 26.49 -36.98 23.21
N GLY A 174 26.40 -37.77 24.28
CA GLY A 174 26.24 -37.27 25.65
C GLY A 174 24.80 -36.87 26.02
N LEU A 175 23.83 -36.97 25.10
CA LEU A 175 22.42 -36.72 25.42
C LEU A 175 21.87 -37.82 26.32
N GLN A 176 21.36 -37.45 27.49
CA GLN A 176 20.64 -38.38 28.34
C GLN A 176 19.19 -38.48 27.89
N ILE A 177 18.74 -39.69 27.58
CA ILE A 177 17.37 -39.96 27.13
C ILE A 177 16.62 -40.84 28.10
N PHE A 178 15.32 -40.56 28.23
CA PHE A 178 14.40 -41.26 29.11
C PHE A 178 13.23 -41.76 28.26
N GLY A 179 12.92 -43.04 28.36
CA GLY A 179 11.82 -43.63 27.60
C GLY A 179 11.36 -44.96 28.18
N ARG A 180 10.24 -45.46 27.65
CA ARG A 180 9.68 -46.76 28.03
C ARG A 180 9.46 -47.65 26.82
N VAL A 181 9.45 -48.95 27.04
CA VAL A 181 9.08 -49.91 26.00
C VAL A 181 7.57 -49.89 25.80
N ILE A 182 7.13 -49.83 24.55
CA ILE A 182 5.72 -49.97 24.14
C ILE A 182 5.70 -50.82 22.88
N GLY A 183 5.35 -52.10 23.02
CA GLY A 183 5.43 -53.06 21.92
C GLY A 183 6.83 -53.12 21.32
N SER A 184 6.97 -52.84 20.02
CA SER A 184 8.25 -52.81 19.30
C SER A 184 8.97 -51.45 19.33
N THR A 185 8.53 -50.51 20.17
CA THR A 185 9.10 -49.15 20.23
C THR A 185 9.69 -48.80 21.59
N PHE A 186 10.72 -47.97 21.59
CA PHE A 186 11.22 -47.27 22.76
C PHE A 186 10.77 -45.80 22.68
N ARG A 187 9.74 -45.44 23.44
CA ARG A 187 9.11 -44.11 23.34
C ARG A 187 9.70 -43.16 24.36
N LEU A 188 10.29 -42.07 23.89
CA LEU A 188 10.86 -41.03 24.73
C LEU A 188 9.76 -40.26 25.47
N ILE A 189 10.07 -39.74 26.66
CA ILE A 189 9.16 -38.83 27.40
C ILE A 189 9.19 -37.41 26.83
N THR A 190 10.31 -37.01 26.22
CA THR A 190 10.48 -35.69 25.60
C THR A 190 10.37 -35.76 24.08
N ASP A 191 9.96 -34.66 23.46
CA ASP A 191 10.06 -34.46 22.01
C ASP A 191 11.36 -33.76 21.64
N GLN A 192 11.81 -33.96 20.40
CA GLN A 192 12.94 -33.21 19.82
C GLN A 192 12.50 -31.76 19.53
N VAL A 193 13.37 -30.77 19.80
CA VAL A 193 13.14 -29.39 19.34
C VAL A 193 13.21 -29.36 17.81
N ASN A 194 12.10 -28.99 17.16
CA ASN A 194 12.03 -28.94 15.70
C ASN A 194 12.74 -27.69 15.18
N ALA A 195 13.90 -27.88 14.53
CA ALA A 195 14.67 -26.78 13.93
C ALA A 195 13.85 -25.94 12.94
N ALA A 196 12.83 -26.51 12.29
CA ALA A 196 11.93 -25.78 11.40
C ALA A 196 11.05 -24.76 12.15
N ILE A 197 10.68 -25.03 13.41
CA ILE A 197 9.91 -24.10 14.25
C ILE A 197 10.78 -22.92 14.67
N VAL A 198 12.06 -23.17 14.99
CA VAL A 198 13.03 -22.10 15.32
C VAL A 198 13.24 -21.20 14.10
N ALA A 199 13.48 -21.78 12.92
CA ALA A 199 13.64 -21.01 11.68
C ALA A 199 12.39 -20.19 11.32
N ALA A 200 11.19 -20.73 11.53
CA ALA A 200 9.94 -19.99 11.31
C ALA A 200 9.77 -18.82 12.29
N ALA A 201 10.17 -18.99 13.55
CA ALA A 201 10.14 -17.92 14.55
C ALA A 201 11.14 -16.81 14.22
N GLU A 202 12.35 -17.15 13.76
CA GLU A 202 13.37 -16.19 13.31
C GLU A 202 12.89 -15.40 12.08
N ALA A 203 12.26 -16.07 11.10
CA ALA A 203 11.68 -15.42 9.94
C ALA A 203 10.53 -14.45 10.29
N ALA A 204 9.70 -14.82 11.27
CA ALA A 204 8.64 -13.96 11.79
C ALA A 204 9.20 -12.73 12.51
N ALA A 205 10.27 -12.89 13.30
CA ALA A 205 10.96 -11.79 13.96
C ALA A 205 11.59 -10.81 12.95
N ALA A 206 12.21 -11.32 11.88
CA ALA A 206 12.74 -10.49 10.80
C ALA A 206 11.63 -9.70 10.09
N SER A 207 10.51 -10.35 9.78
CA SER A 207 9.33 -9.69 9.17
C SER A 207 8.77 -8.56 10.05
N ALA A 208 8.69 -8.79 11.37
CA ALA A 208 8.25 -7.77 12.32
C ALA A 208 9.18 -6.55 12.34
N SER A 209 10.49 -6.74 12.26
CA SER A 209 11.45 -5.63 12.15
C SER A 209 11.27 -4.83 10.86
N GLY A 210 11.00 -5.51 9.74
CA GLY A 210 10.70 -4.86 8.45
C GLY A 210 9.45 -3.98 8.51
N TYR A 211 8.37 -4.46 9.13
CA TYR A 211 7.14 -3.67 9.29
C TYR A 211 7.34 -2.44 10.19
N ARG A 212 8.14 -2.56 11.25
CA ARG A 212 8.50 -1.42 12.11
C ARG A 212 9.23 -0.34 11.30
N ASP A 213 10.21 -0.74 10.49
CA ASP A 213 11.02 0.20 9.71
C ASP A 213 10.20 0.87 8.60
N GLN A 214 9.27 0.14 7.96
CA GLN A 214 8.28 0.70 7.05
C GLN A 214 7.37 1.74 7.73
N ALA A 215 6.89 1.45 8.95
CA ALA A 215 6.05 2.37 9.72
C ALA A 215 6.81 3.66 10.09
N LEU A 216 8.10 3.58 10.42
CA LEU A 216 8.96 4.74 10.63
C LEU A 216 9.10 5.58 9.35
N GLY A 217 9.29 4.92 8.19
CA GLY A 217 9.32 5.59 6.89
C GLY A 217 8.02 6.34 6.59
N TYR A 218 6.85 5.74 6.85
CA TYR A 218 5.56 6.40 6.67
C TYR A 218 5.36 7.59 7.61
N ARG A 219 5.85 7.51 8.86
CA ARG A 219 5.83 8.65 9.79
C ARG A 219 6.65 9.83 9.26
N ASP A 220 7.88 9.57 8.82
CA ASP A 220 8.78 10.62 8.33
C ASP A 220 8.23 11.26 7.04
N GLN A 221 7.62 10.47 6.16
CA GLN A 221 6.89 10.98 4.99
C GLN A 221 5.69 11.87 5.40
N ALA A 222 4.89 11.43 6.37
CA ALA A 222 3.74 12.21 6.86
C ALA A 222 4.18 13.56 7.46
N GLN A 223 5.30 13.59 8.18
CA GLN A 223 5.87 14.83 8.70
C GLN A 223 6.33 15.76 7.57
N ALA A 224 7.07 15.25 6.58
CA ALA A 224 7.49 16.03 5.42
C ALA A 224 6.29 16.58 4.62
N TYR A 225 5.22 15.80 4.47
CA TYR A 225 3.98 16.26 3.85
C TYR A 225 3.29 17.37 4.66
N ALA A 226 3.29 17.29 6.00
CA ALA A 226 2.72 18.33 6.85
C ALA A 226 3.51 19.65 6.79
N GLU A 227 4.84 19.57 6.78
CA GLU A 227 5.72 20.74 6.64
C GLU A 227 5.55 21.41 5.26
N THR A 228 5.51 20.59 4.20
CA THR A 228 5.26 21.06 2.82
C THR A 228 3.86 21.69 2.66
N ALA A 229 2.83 21.12 3.31
CA ALA A 229 1.47 21.65 3.26
C ALA A 229 1.35 23.01 3.98
N LEU A 230 2.09 23.22 5.06
CA LEU A 230 2.14 24.49 5.77
C LEU A 230 2.78 25.59 4.90
N GLU A 231 3.86 25.27 4.18
CA GLU A 231 4.48 26.18 3.22
C GLU A 231 3.58 26.46 2.01
N ALA A 232 2.82 25.47 1.53
CA ALA A 232 1.88 25.62 0.42
C ALA A 232 0.67 26.53 0.75
N THR A 233 0.46 26.89 2.02
CA THR A 233 -0.61 27.82 2.43
C THR A 233 -0.20 29.29 2.23
N LEU A 234 1.05 29.57 1.86
CA LEU A 234 1.58 30.92 1.66
C LEU A 234 1.48 31.35 0.20
N ALA A 235 0.35 31.96 -0.17
CA ALA A 235 0.21 32.57 -1.48
C ALA A 235 1.03 33.86 -1.57
N ARG A 236 1.88 33.98 -2.60
CA ARG A 236 2.49 35.26 -2.97
C ARG A 236 1.38 36.31 -3.14
N GLY A 237 1.57 37.50 -2.58
CA GLY A 237 0.56 38.55 -2.59
C GLY A 237 -0.39 38.55 -1.39
N TYR A 238 -0.34 37.53 -0.50
CA TYR A 238 -1.11 37.53 0.75
C TYR A 238 -0.76 38.75 1.61
N LEU A 239 -1.78 39.52 1.99
CA LEU A 239 -1.67 40.68 2.86
C LEU A 239 -2.99 40.83 3.65
N PHE A 240 -2.89 40.81 4.98
CA PHE A 240 -4.00 41.06 5.89
C PHE A 240 -3.58 42.09 6.94
N GLY A 241 -4.42 43.09 7.19
CA GLY A 241 -4.07 44.23 8.05
C GLY A 241 -3.05 45.17 7.40
N GLY A 242 -2.17 45.77 8.20
CA GLY A 242 -1.14 46.68 7.68
C GLY A 242 -1.68 47.98 7.08
N GLU A 243 -2.89 48.42 7.47
CA GLU A 243 -3.44 49.70 7.02
C GLU A 243 -2.49 50.85 7.40
N ILE A 244 -2.29 51.78 6.46
CA ILE A 244 -1.39 52.91 6.63
C ILE A 244 -2.24 54.17 6.85
N SER A 245 -1.98 54.95 7.89
CA SER A 245 -2.63 56.23 8.15
C SER A 245 -1.61 57.33 8.42
N ASN A 246 -1.96 58.58 8.14
CA ASN A 246 -1.17 59.72 8.61
C ASN A 246 -1.23 59.77 10.14
N ASN A 247 -0.08 59.99 10.78
CA ASN A 247 -0.01 60.09 12.23
C ASN A 247 -0.70 61.37 12.74
N VAL A 248 -1.41 61.27 13.86
CA VAL A 248 -2.20 62.39 14.41
C VAL A 248 -1.35 63.47 15.09
N THR A 249 -0.13 63.14 15.52
CA THR A 249 0.79 64.04 16.20
C THR A 249 1.71 64.75 15.20
N ASP A 250 2.24 64.03 14.22
CA ASP A 250 2.99 64.62 13.09
C ASP A 250 2.42 64.15 11.74
N LEU A 251 1.49 64.96 11.21
CA LEU A 251 0.92 64.75 9.88
C LEU A 251 1.92 64.98 8.74
N THR A 252 3.06 65.63 9.01
CA THR A 252 4.03 66.06 7.99
C THR A 252 4.93 64.92 7.57
N ASN A 253 5.46 64.17 8.55
CA ASN A 253 6.50 63.17 8.31
C ASN A 253 6.16 61.76 8.81
N ASP A 254 5.17 61.60 9.69
CA ASP A 254 4.92 60.32 10.36
C ASP A 254 3.71 59.57 9.80
N LEU A 255 3.87 58.25 9.68
CA LEU A 255 2.80 57.33 9.31
C LEU A 255 2.61 56.29 10.42
N ASP A 256 1.35 55.96 10.70
CA ASP A 256 0.98 54.82 11.54
C ASP A 256 0.65 53.63 10.64
N ILE A 257 1.25 52.48 10.93
CA ILE A 257 1.06 51.22 10.21
C ILE A 257 0.42 50.26 11.21
N ALA A 258 -0.80 49.81 10.92
CA ALA A 258 -1.51 48.86 11.77
C ALA A 258 -0.79 47.50 11.81
N ALA A 259 -1.12 46.71 12.83
CA ALA A 259 -0.68 45.31 12.90
C ALA A 259 -1.12 44.55 11.64
N GLY A 260 -0.31 43.60 11.21
CA GLY A 260 -0.59 42.90 9.96
C GLY A 260 0.26 41.66 9.77
N VAL A 261 -0.15 40.91 8.74
CA VAL A 261 0.49 39.70 8.28
C VAL A 261 0.59 39.76 6.77
N ALA A 262 1.76 39.44 6.22
CA ALA A 262 1.95 39.35 4.77
C ALA A 262 2.96 38.27 4.39
N ALA A 263 2.77 37.71 3.20
CA ALA A 263 3.78 36.88 2.57
C ALA A 263 4.82 37.76 1.85
N THR A 264 6.08 37.33 1.83
CA THR A 264 7.14 38.00 1.05
C THR A 264 6.89 37.88 -0.46
N ASP A 265 7.40 38.82 -1.26
CA ASP A 265 7.15 38.88 -2.72
C ASP A 265 8.05 37.93 -3.56
N ASP A 266 8.87 37.08 -2.92
CA ASP A 266 9.82 36.20 -3.61
C ASP A 266 9.21 34.88 -4.13
N ALA A 267 10.04 34.08 -4.81
CA ALA A 267 9.63 32.80 -5.40
C ALA A 267 9.15 31.77 -4.37
N ALA A 268 9.66 31.85 -3.14
CA ALA A 268 9.26 31.00 -2.02
C ALA A 268 8.77 31.90 -0.85
N PRO A 269 7.50 32.33 -0.89
CA PRO A 269 6.96 33.30 0.06
C PRO A 269 7.10 32.82 1.50
N GLY A 270 7.67 33.65 2.36
CA GLY A 270 7.72 33.45 3.81
C GLY A 270 6.75 34.40 4.52
N MET A 271 6.25 34.01 5.70
CA MET A 271 5.33 34.86 6.46
C MET A 271 6.06 35.91 7.29
N MET A 272 5.53 37.13 7.22
CA MET A 272 5.91 38.25 8.06
C MET A 272 4.71 38.65 8.90
N VAL A 273 4.90 38.69 10.22
CA VAL A 273 3.92 39.16 11.20
C VAL A 273 4.51 40.35 11.95
N TRP A 274 3.74 41.42 12.10
CA TRP A 274 4.18 42.61 12.84
C TRP A 274 3.06 43.23 13.68
N SER A 275 3.44 43.90 14.76
CA SER A 275 2.55 44.74 15.57
C SER A 275 2.39 46.13 14.95
N ALA A 276 1.39 46.90 15.40
CA ALA A 276 1.25 48.28 14.97
C ALA A 276 2.49 49.11 15.31
N VAL A 277 2.93 49.96 14.39
CA VAL A 277 4.13 50.81 14.53
C VAL A 277 3.91 52.18 13.91
N THR A 278 4.47 53.21 14.53
CA THR A 278 4.64 54.54 13.91
C THR A 278 6.02 54.60 13.27
N ARG A 279 6.11 55.12 12.05
CA ARG A 279 7.36 55.27 11.32
C ARG A 279 7.54 56.69 10.81
N GLN A 280 8.70 57.25 11.11
CA GLN A 280 9.04 58.64 10.81
C GLN A 280 9.85 58.71 9.52
N LEU A 281 9.42 59.52 8.55
CA LEU A 281 10.13 59.66 7.28
C LEU A 281 11.36 60.57 7.38
N ASP A 282 11.32 61.57 8.25
CA ASP A 282 12.41 62.51 8.46
C ASP A 282 13.58 61.91 9.27
N VAL A 283 13.35 60.79 9.97
CA VAL A 283 14.36 60.02 10.69
C VAL A 283 14.76 58.74 9.95
N ALA A 284 16.07 58.50 9.81
CA ALA A 284 16.61 57.29 9.19
C ALA A 284 16.25 56.03 9.99
N TYR A 285 15.99 54.93 9.28
CA TYR A 285 15.73 53.64 9.91
C TYR A 285 16.92 53.20 10.79
N GLY A 286 16.62 52.60 11.94
CA GLY A 286 17.61 52.20 12.95
C GLY A 286 17.83 53.23 14.07
N THR A 287 17.26 54.43 13.96
CA THR A 287 17.25 55.45 15.02
C THR A 287 15.83 55.71 15.51
N GLY A 288 15.53 55.39 16.77
CA GLY A 288 14.19 55.61 17.35
C GLY A 288 13.07 54.96 16.51
N ASN A 289 12.04 55.75 16.19
CA ASN A 289 10.93 55.35 15.30
C ASN A 289 11.21 55.62 13.82
N GLY A 290 12.46 55.89 13.44
CA GLY A 290 12.86 56.15 12.07
C GLY A 290 12.41 55.03 11.11
N GLY A 291 11.86 55.44 9.98
CA GLY A 291 11.31 54.57 8.96
C GLY A 291 11.95 54.74 7.60
N ARG A 292 12.79 55.75 7.39
CA ARG A 292 13.38 56.03 6.08
C ARG A 292 14.56 55.13 5.77
N PHE A 293 14.46 54.36 4.70
CA PHE A 293 15.58 53.57 4.17
C PHE A 293 16.51 54.40 3.29
N ASP A 294 15.98 55.39 2.58
CA ASP A 294 16.78 56.22 1.67
C ASP A 294 17.66 57.23 2.43
N SER A 295 18.71 57.72 1.79
CA SER A 295 19.69 58.62 2.41
C SER A 295 19.10 59.99 2.76
N ALA A 296 18.14 60.48 1.97
CA ALA A 296 17.53 61.79 2.14
C ALA A 296 16.01 61.73 2.00
N ILE A 297 15.32 62.68 2.63
CA ILE A 297 13.89 62.92 2.43
C ILE A 297 13.68 63.80 1.19
N ALA A 298 12.62 63.52 0.44
CA ALA A 298 12.23 64.27 -0.75
C ALA A 298 10.72 64.16 -0.99
N ASP A 299 10.19 65.10 -1.78
CA ASP A 299 8.85 64.96 -2.35
C ASP A 299 8.83 63.85 -3.41
N GLY A 300 7.66 63.27 -3.64
CA GLY A 300 7.46 62.14 -4.53
C GLY A 300 6.79 60.94 -3.86
N THR A 301 6.83 59.81 -4.54
CA THR A 301 6.23 58.55 -4.07
C THR A 301 7.17 57.83 -3.13
N TRP A 302 6.63 57.42 -1.99
CA TRP A 302 7.29 56.56 -1.03
C TRP A 302 6.50 55.27 -0.90
N HIS A 303 7.16 54.15 -1.11
CA HIS A 303 6.62 52.81 -0.93
C HIS A 303 6.91 52.33 0.49
N ILE A 304 5.88 51.78 1.13
CA ILE A 304 5.95 51.24 2.50
C ILE A 304 6.17 49.74 2.39
N PHE A 305 7.15 49.21 3.10
CA PHE A 305 7.55 47.81 3.05
C PHE A 305 7.51 47.14 4.41
N ALA A 306 7.13 45.86 4.42
CA ALA A 306 7.56 44.90 5.43
C ALA A 306 8.77 44.14 4.88
N CYS A 307 9.82 44.01 5.67
CA CYS A 307 11.06 43.33 5.31
C CYS A 307 11.38 42.27 6.36
N THR A 308 12.02 41.16 5.98
CA THR A 308 12.45 40.13 6.94
C THR A 308 13.84 39.57 6.65
N ASN A 309 14.50 39.12 7.72
CA ASN A 309 15.70 38.28 7.69
C ASN A 309 15.39 36.78 7.95
N GLY A 310 14.11 36.40 7.97
CA GLY A 310 13.63 35.06 8.31
C GLY A 310 13.16 34.90 9.76
N THR A 311 13.55 35.80 10.66
CA THR A 311 13.17 35.74 12.08
C THR A 311 12.44 37.00 12.54
N LEU A 312 12.93 38.18 12.13
CA LEU A 312 12.41 39.48 12.51
C LEU A 312 11.76 40.17 11.32
N VAL A 313 10.81 41.06 11.60
CA VAL A 313 10.13 41.88 10.61
C VAL A 313 10.38 43.35 10.89
N ALA A 314 10.80 44.09 9.87
CA ALA A 314 11.05 45.52 9.89
C ALA A 314 10.03 46.22 8.97
N ILE A 315 9.49 47.35 9.43
CA ILE A 315 8.64 48.22 8.61
C ILE A 315 9.41 49.49 8.27
N GLY A 316 9.45 49.88 7.00
CA GLY A 316 10.08 51.12 6.58
C GLY A 316 9.67 51.56 5.17
N MET A 317 10.34 52.60 4.69
CA MET A 317 9.91 53.40 3.54
C MET A 317 11.08 53.70 2.60
N SER A 318 10.84 53.56 1.30
CA SER A 318 11.80 53.91 0.24
C SER A 318 11.05 54.47 -0.97
N GLN A 319 11.68 55.39 -1.72
CA GLN A 319 11.19 55.80 -3.04
C GLN A 319 11.50 54.73 -4.12
N SER A 320 12.39 53.77 -3.82
CA SER A 320 12.65 52.61 -4.67
C SER A 320 11.63 51.50 -4.45
N LEU A 321 11.23 50.82 -5.54
CA LEU A 321 10.46 49.57 -5.45
C LEU A 321 11.29 48.38 -4.98
N ASN A 322 12.62 48.49 -5.07
CA ASN A 322 13.55 47.54 -4.49
C ASN A 322 14.32 48.24 -3.34
N PRO A 323 13.88 48.10 -2.08
CA PRO A 323 14.45 48.84 -0.96
C PRO A 323 15.81 48.31 -0.51
N THR A 324 16.24 47.11 -0.94
CA THR A 324 17.44 46.43 -0.40
C THR A 324 18.75 47.16 -0.68
N GLY A 325 18.77 48.04 -1.68
CA GLY A 325 19.94 48.86 -2.03
C GLY A 325 20.00 50.21 -1.31
N ALA A 326 19.00 50.55 -0.49
CA ALA A 326 18.93 51.86 0.16
C ALA A 326 19.88 51.96 1.37
N ALA A 327 20.42 53.16 1.62
CA ALA A 327 21.52 53.40 2.55
C ALA A 327 21.24 52.97 4.00
N ASN A 328 20.01 53.11 4.46
CA ASN A 328 19.56 52.78 5.81
C ASN A 328 18.68 51.51 5.83
N TYR A 329 18.70 50.71 4.77
CA TYR A 329 17.96 49.46 4.73
C TYR A 329 18.51 48.48 5.81
N PRO A 330 17.66 47.72 6.53
CA PRO A 330 18.11 46.87 7.62
C PRO A 330 19.09 45.79 7.14
N SER A 331 20.27 45.73 7.75
CA SER A 331 21.30 44.74 7.38
C SER A 331 20.83 43.31 7.63
N GLY A 332 21.10 42.41 6.67
CA GLY A 332 20.73 40.99 6.74
C GLY A 332 19.28 40.67 6.35
N TYR A 333 18.46 41.67 6.03
CA TYR A 333 17.09 41.45 5.57
C TYR A 333 17.10 41.23 4.05
N THR A 334 16.66 40.08 3.58
CA THR A 334 16.81 39.70 2.16
C THR A 334 15.48 39.58 1.43
N LYS A 335 14.37 39.56 2.17
CA LYS A 335 13.01 39.44 1.63
C LYS A 335 12.16 40.62 2.06
N TYR A 336 11.26 41.05 1.20
CA TYR A 336 10.34 42.15 1.49
C TYR A 336 9.00 42.00 0.77
N ARG A 337 8.05 42.85 1.18
CA ARG A 337 6.71 42.96 0.62
C ARG A 337 6.25 44.41 0.67
N ARG A 338 5.75 44.94 -0.44
CA ARG A 338 5.13 46.28 -0.46
C ARG A 338 3.74 46.25 0.19
N LEU A 339 3.55 47.05 1.23
CA LEU A 339 2.27 47.18 1.96
C LEU A 339 1.34 48.25 1.36
N GLY A 340 1.93 49.22 0.65
CA GLY A 340 1.24 50.32 0.01
C GLY A 340 2.20 51.44 -0.39
N SER A 341 1.64 52.56 -0.84
CA SER A 341 2.40 53.75 -1.22
C SER A 341 1.76 55.02 -0.64
N ARG A 342 2.57 56.05 -0.39
CA ARG A 342 2.14 57.40 -0.01
C ARG A 342 2.90 58.43 -0.83
N VAL A 343 2.26 59.57 -1.08
CA VAL A 343 2.85 60.65 -1.87
C VAL A 343 3.10 61.86 -0.98
N ARG A 344 4.30 62.43 -1.10
CA ARG A 344 4.72 63.64 -0.41
C ARG A 344 4.83 64.78 -1.41
N ILE A 345 4.24 65.94 -1.09
CA ILE A 345 4.21 67.12 -1.97
C ILE A 345 4.36 68.37 -1.11
N SER A 346 5.19 69.31 -1.56
CA SER A 346 5.43 70.59 -0.90
C SER A 346 5.86 70.42 0.56
N GLY A 347 6.69 69.42 0.85
CA GLY A 347 7.23 69.27 2.20
C GLY A 347 6.37 68.45 3.17
N ALA A 348 5.25 67.84 2.74
CA ALA A 348 4.36 67.11 3.65
C ALA A 348 3.66 65.91 2.99
N TRP A 349 3.28 64.91 3.79
CA TRP A 349 2.44 63.81 3.32
C TRP A 349 1.07 64.30 2.86
N ARG A 350 0.58 63.74 1.75
CA ARG A 350 -0.85 63.85 1.44
C ARG A 350 -1.65 63.04 2.44
N ARG A 351 -2.76 63.62 2.89
CA ARG A 351 -3.68 63.00 3.84
C ARG A 351 -4.55 61.98 3.12
N VAL A 352 -4.50 60.73 3.56
CA VAL A 352 -5.16 59.60 2.89
C VAL A 352 -5.96 58.79 3.89
N VAL A 353 -7.22 58.52 3.56
CA VAL A 353 -8.06 57.54 4.23
C VAL A 353 -7.97 56.23 3.45
N GLN A 354 -7.35 55.21 4.06
CA GLN A 354 -7.23 53.88 3.47
C GLN A 354 -8.27 52.92 4.04
N ARG A 355 -8.85 52.09 3.17
CA ARG A 355 -9.65 50.91 3.53
C ARG A 355 -9.33 49.80 2.53
N GLY A 356 -8.59 48.79 2.97
CA GLY A 356 -8.06 47.76 2.07
C GLY A 356 -7.24 48.39 0.93
N ASP A 357 -7.64 48.12 -0.32
CA ASP A 357 -6.98 48.59 -1.55
C ASP A 357 -7.37 50.01 -1.96
N ARG A 358 -8.37 50.61 -1.29
CA ARG A 358 -8.87 51.94 -1.63
C ARG A 358 -8.13 53.00 -0.82
N HIS A 359 -7.54 53.97 -1.51
CA HIS A 359 -6.82 55.10 -0.95
C HIS A 359 -7.50 56.41 -1.37
N MET A 360 -8.27 57.01 -0.48
CA MET A 360 -8.96 58.27 -0.75
C MET A 360 -8.16 59.43 -0.19
N LEU A 361 -7.85 60.42 -1.01
CA LEU A 361 -7.33 61.70 -0.53
C LEU A 361 -8.39 62.35 0.35
N LEU A 362 -7.99 62.84 1.52
CA LEU A 362 -8.88 63.60 2.39
C LEU A 362 -9.27 64.93 1.74
N ASP A 363 -8.28 65.57 1.11
CA ASP A 363 -8.44 66.79 0.33
C ASP A 363 -8.17 66.44 -1.15
N PRO A 364 -9.22 66.38 -2.00
CA PRO A 364 -9.06 66.18 -3.43
C PRO A 364 -8.10 67.22 -4.03
N LEU A 365 -7.26 66.79 -4.99
CA LEU A 365 -6.19 67.64 -5.54
C LEU A 365 -6.47 68.02 -7.00
N PRO A 366 -6.81 69.29 -7.28
CA PRO A 366 -6.80 69.84 -8.63
C PRO A 366 -5.42 69.72 -9.26
N GLN A 367 -5.34 69.21 -10.49
CA GLN A 367 -4.07 68.88 -11.14
C GLN A 367 -3.27 70.10 -11.62
N THR A 368 -3.95 71.20 -11.89
CA THR A 368 -3.36 72.47 -12.31
C THR A 368 -4.25 73.63 -11.85
N GLY A 369 -3.65 74.78 -11.53
CA GLY A 369 -4.40 76.03 -11.30
C GLY A 369 -4.91 76.70 -12.58
N ASN A 370 -4.54 76.15 -13.74
CA ASN A 370 -4.93 76.58 -15.09
C ASN A 370 -5.64 75.43 -15.81
N PRO A 371 -6.49 75.71 -16.83
CA PRO A 371 -7.06 74.67 -17.66
C PRO A 371 -5.99 73.83 -18.36
N ILE A 372 -6.22 72.52 -18.45
CA ILE A 372 -5.38 71.60 -19.22
C ILE A 372 -5.82 71.69 -20.68
N ALA A 373 -4.93 72.16 -21.56
CA ALA A 373 -5.22 72.29 -22.98
C ALA A 373 -5.41 70.90 -23.62
N VAL A 374 -6.54 70.70 -24.29
CA VAL A 374 -6.89 69.46 -24.98
C VAL A 374 -7.04 69.73 -26.47
N THR A 375 -6.54 68.82 -27.30
CA THR A 375 -6.65 68.87 -28.76
C THR A 375 -7.16 67.54 -29.30
N THR A 376 -7.33 67.45 -30.62
CA THR A 376 -7.64 66.19 -31.31
C THR A 376 -6.48 65.19 -31.29
N SER A 377 -5.27 65.62 -30.96
CA SER A 377 -4.12 64.75 -30.74
C SER A 377 -4.11 64.25 -29.29
N ALA A 378 -3.72 62.98 -29.11
CA ALA A 378 -3.61 62.42 -27.77
C ALA A 378 -2.38 62.98 -27.06
N ALA A 379 -2.51 63.28 -25.78
CA ALA A 379 -1.42 63.74 -24.92
C ALA A 379 -1.45 63.01 -23.58
N LEU A 380 -0.28 62.89 -22.94
CA LEU A 380 -0.14 62.30 -21.61
C LEU A 380 -0.20 63.42 -20.55
N LEU A 381 -0.95 63.17 -19.49
CA LEU A 381 -1.04 64.02 -18.31
C LEU A 381 -0.52 63.25 -17.10
N ALA A 382 0.52 63.75 -16.47
CA ALA A 382 0.99 63.24 -15.18
C ALA A 382 0.08 63.72 -14.06
N LEU A 383 -0.45 62.78 -13.27
CA LEU A 383 -1.32 63.09 -12.15
C LEU A 383 -0.51 63.28 -10.86
N SER A 384 -0.56 64.47 -10.29
CA SER A 384 -0.09 64.79 -8.94
C SER A 384 -0.93 64.09 -7.88
N ALA A 385 -0.31 63.74 -6.76
CA ALA A 385 -0.87 62.95 -5.64
C ALA A 385 -1.31 61.52 -5.98
N ILE A 386 -0.87 61.00 -7.12
CA ILE A 386 -0.97 59.58 -7.46
C ILE A 386 0.42 58.93 -7.33
N PRO A 387 0.52 57.72 -6.75
CA PRO A 387 1.79 57.00 -6.71
C PRO A 387 2.38 56.74 -8.10
N THR A 388 3.69 56.94 -8.20
CA THR A 388 4.54 56.60 -9.36
C THR A 388 5.38 55.36 -9.03
N GLY A 389 6.04 54.78 -10.03
CA GLY A 389 6.74 53.49 -9.94
C GLY A 389 5.81 52.29 -10.12
N ILE A 390 4.52 52.44 -9.81
CA ILE A 390 3.48 51.40 -9.89
C ILE A 390 2.31 51.87 -10.75
N GLU A 391 1.54 50.92 -11.27
CA GLU A 391 0.26 51.19 -11.92
C GLU A 391 -0.86 51.15 -10.89
N VAL A 392 -1.73 52.15 -10.90
CA VAL A 392 -2.91 52.20 -10.02
C VAL A 392 -4.12 52.63 -10.80
N ASP A 393 -5.32 52.29 -10.32
CA ASP A 393 -6.53 52.91 -10.86
C ASP A 393 -6.76 54.24 -10.16
N ALA A 394 -6.43 55.35 -10.83
CA ALA A 394 -6.68 56.69 -10.33
C ALA A 394 -8.17 57.02 -10.41
N LEU A 395 -8.72 57.57 -9.34
CA LEU A 395 -10.08 58.09 -9.25
C LEU A 395 -10.03 59.61 -9.23
N PHE A 396 -10.69 60.24 -10.20
CA PHE A 396 -10.71 61.69 -10.33
C PHE A 396 -12.04 62.17 -10.90
N GLU A 397 -12.37 63.42 -10.61
CA GLU A 397 -13.45 64.15 -11.25
C GLU A 397 -12.88 64.94 -12.43
N VAL A 398 -13.59 64.94 -13.55
CA VAL A 398 -13.18 65.66 -14.75
C VAL A 398 -14.35 66.44 -15.37
N SER A 399 -14.04 67.63 -15.88
CA SER A 399 -14.89 68.38 -16.80
C SER A 399 -14.14 68.80 -18.06
N TYR A 400 -14.87 68.98 -19.16
CA TYR A 400 -14.32 69.40 -20.45
C TYR A 400 -15.18 70.48 -21.10
N THR A 401 -14.52 71.51 -21.63
CA THR A 401 -15.15 72.65 -22.32
C THR A 401 -14.50 72.86 -23.68
N SER A 402 -15.31 73.11 -24.70
CA SER A 402 -14.87 73.40 -26.07
C SER A 402 -15.78 74.46 -26.69
N ALA A 403 -15.27 75.18 -27.69
CA ALA A 403 -16.09 76.04 -28.54
C ALA A 403 -16.94 75.22 -29.54
N THR A 404 -16.62 73.94 -29.75
CA THR A 404 -17.34 73.05 -30.66
C THR A 404 -18.44 72.28 -29.94
N VAL A 405 -19.68 72.54 -30.34
CA VAL A 405 -20.92 72.18 -29.63
C VAL A 405 -21.27 70.68 -29.56
N SER A 406 -20.52 69.82 -30.25
CA SER A 406 -20.80 68.39 -30.37
C SER A 406 -19.57 67.50 -30.16
N ALA A 407 -18.52 68.01 -29.50
CA ALA A 407 -17.28 67.28 -29.24
C ALA A 407 -17.07 67.03 -27.74
N GLY A 408 -17.13 65.77 -27.30
CA GLY A 408 -16.69 65.33 -25.97
C GLY A 408 -15.18 65.15 -25.89
N ALA A 409 -14.68 64.74 -24.74
CA ALA A 409 -13.29 64.32 -24.54
C ALA A 409 -13.21 62.89 -24.02
N GLU A 410 -12.01 62.33 -24.13
CA GLU A 410 -11.69 60.98 -23.71
C GLU A 410 -10.48 61.01 -22.78
N ILE A 411 -10.58 60.36 -21.64
CA ILE A 411 -9.45 60.03 -20.76
C ILE A 411 -9.30 58.51 -20.72
N THR A 412 -8.16 58.00 -21.16
CA THR A 412 -7.89 56.56 -21.20
C THR A 412 -6.57 56.22 -20.51
N SER A 413 -6.42 54.94 -20.19
CA SER A 413 -5.12 54.42 -19.77
C SER A 413 -4.15 54.48 -20.95
N PRO A 414 -2.91 54.96 -20.76
CA PRO A 414 -1.88 54.88 -21.81
C PRO A 414 -1.44 53.43 -22.11
N LEU A 415 -1.86 52.46 -21.31
CA LEU A 415 -1.53 51.03 -21.47
C LEU A 415 -2.39 50.33 -22.53
N VAL A 416 -3.49 50.94 -22.96
CA VAL A 416 -4.36 50.42 -24.02
C VAL A 416 -4.20 51.23 -25.29
N ASN A 417 -4.61 50.67 -26.43
CA ASN A 417 -4.59 51.38 -27.70
C ASN A 417 -5.38 52.69 -27.63
N ASP A 418 -4.87 53.69 -28.32
CA ASP A 418 -5.52 54.99 -28.45
C ASP A 418 -6.73 54.90 -29.39
N ALA A 419 -7.86 55.47 -28.99
CA ALA A 419 -9.05 55.60 -29.82
C ALA A 419 -9.33 57.09 -30.06
N ALA A 420 -9.90 57.43 -31.22
CA ALA A 420 -10.39 58.77 -31.48
C ALA A 420 -11.91 58.80 -31.17
N PRO A 421 -12.42 59.89 -30.55
CA PRO A 421 -13.88 60.06 -30.40
C PRO A 421 -14.59 59.98 -31.76
N GLY A 422 -15.57 59.09 -31.87
CA GLY A 422 -16.33 58.82 -33.10
C GLY A 422 -17.46 59.82 -33.38
N ALA A 423 -18.14 59.65 -34.52
CA ALA A 423 -19.27 60.50 -34.92
C ALA A 423 -20.36 60.54 -33.83
N GLY A 424 -20.84 61.74 -33.48
CA GLY A 424 -21.86 61.91 -32.44
C GLY A 424 -21.38 61.63 -31.01
N ASN A 425 -20.06 61.74 -30.73
CA ASN A 425 -19.43 61.43 -29.43
C ASN A 425 -19.40 59.94 -29.06
N ALA A 426 -19.51 59.04 -30.03
CA ALA A 426 -19.32 57.61 -29.79
C ALA A 426 -17.91 57.33 -29.23
N GLY A 427 -17.82 56.82 -28.01
CA GLY A 427 -16.56 56.50 -27.33
C GLY A 427 -15.98 57.60 -26.42
N SER A 428 -16.57 58.80 -26.35
CA SER A 428 -16.13 59.80 -25.36
C SER A 428 -16.60 59.43 -23.95
N ASN A 429 -15.76 59.60 -22.93
CA ASN A 429 -16.10 59.35 -21.53
C ASN A 429 -16.10 60.64 -20.67
N VAL A 430 -15.83 61.79 -21.28
CA VAL A 430 -16.01 63.12 -20.69
C VAL A 430 -17.00 63.90 -21.55
N GLY A 431 -18.17 64.18 -20.99
CA GLY A 431 -19.19 64.98 -21.66
C GLY A 431 -18.80 66.46 -21.79
N HIS A 432 -19.49 67.16 -22.69
CA HIS A 432 -19.41 68.61 -22.87
C HIS A 432 -20.81 69.23 -22.70
N ILE A 433 -20.92 70.40 -22.06
CA ILE A 433 -22.17 71.18 -21.98
C ILE A 433 -22.06 72.48 -22.79
N GLN A 434 -23.10 72.72 -23.60
CA GLN A 434 -23.23 73.79 -24.58
C GLN A 434 -24.08 74.98 -24.07
N VAL A 435 -23.77 75.56 -22.90
CA VAL A 435 -24.42 76.81 -22.44
C VAL A 435 -23.44 77.63 -21.59
N THR A 436 -23.43 78.96 -21.76
CA THR A 436 -22.63 79.89 -20.95
C THR A 436 -22.92 79.69 -19.46
N ASN A 437 -21.87 79.58 -18.64
CA ASN A 437 -21.92 79.40 -17.18
C ASN A 437 -22.52 78.06 -16.69
N GLN A 438 -22.50 77.00 -17.49
CA GLN A 438 -22.85 75.64 -17.06
C GLN A 438 -21.65 74.69 -17.14
N TYR A 439 -21.58 73.74 -16.19
CA TYR A 439 -20.51 72.75 -16.10
C TYR A 439 -21.11 71.35 -16.03
N THR A 440 -20.50 70.40 -16.73
CA THR A 440 -20.70 68.96 -16.49
C THR A 440 -19.43 68.39 -15.94
N ALA A 441 -19.54 67.63 -14.88
CA ALA A 441 -18.43 66.91 -14.30
C ALA A 441 -18.85 65.46 -14.04
N GLY A 442 -17.91 64.55 -14.26
CA GLY A 442 -18.09 63.13 -14.03
C GLY A 442 -16.90 62.56 -13.29
N SER A 443 -17.15 61.59 -12.41
CA SER A 443 -16.10 60.78 -11.81
C SER A 443 -15.65 59.70 -12.79
N LEU A 444 -14.35 59.62 -13.04
CA LEU A 444 -13.73 58.56 -13.82
C LEU A 444 -12.70 57.79 -12.99
N ARG A 445 -12.60 56.50 -13.29
CA ARG A 445 -11.57 55.62 -12.75
C ARG A 445 -10.76 55.07 -13.92
N VAL A 446 -9.46 55.41 -13.96
CA VAL A 446 -8.58 55.08 -15.08
C VAL A 446 -7.23 54.56 -14.57
N ARG A 447 -6.77 53.44 -15.11
CA ARG A 447 -5.45 52.85 -14.83
C ARG A 447 -4.34 53.77 -15.34
N THR A 448 -3.39 54.15 -14.49
CA THR A 448 -2.20 54.90 -14.88
C THR A 448 -1.10 53.98 -15.41
N ASN A 449 -0.15 54.52 -16.19
CA ASN A 449 1.16 53.86 -16.31
C ASN A 449 1.99 54.04 -15.03
N THR A 450 3.19 53.45 -15.00
CA THR A 450 4.14 53.56 -13.88
C THR A 450 4.68 54.98 -13.65
N SER A 451 4.53 55.89 -14.60
CA SER A 451 4.84 57.32 -14.42
C SER A 451 3.68 58.12 -13.81
N GLY A 452 2.59 57.46 -13.40
CA GLY A 452 1.41 58.13 -12.84
C GLY A 452 0.63 58.93 -13.88
N GLN A 453 0.72 58.56 -15.15
CA GLN A 453 0.10 59.30 -16.25
C GLN A 453 -1.19 58.64 -16.74
N VAL A 454 -2.13 59.48 -17.18
CA VAL A 454 -3.28 59.13 -18.01
C VAL A 454 -3.14 59.78 -19.38
N ARG A 455 -3.87 59.28 -20.38
CA ARG A 455 -3.93 59.89 -21.72
C ARG A 455 -5.23 60.66 -21.87
N HIS A 456 -5.16 61.87 -22.43
CA HIS A 456 -6.34 62.68 -22.75
C HIS A 456 -6.36 63.10 -24.22
N ARG A 457 -7.56 63.18 -24.79
CA ARG A 457 -7.84 63.65 -26.17
C ARG A 457 -9.23 64.29 -26.20
N GLY A 458 -9.41 65.30 -27.05
CA GLY A 458 -10.72 65.89 -27.34
C GLY A 458 -11.21 65.50 -28.73
N GLY A 459 -12.52 65.49 -28.94
CA GLY A 459 -13.10 65.52 -30.29
C GLY A 459 -12.88 66.88 -31.00
N ALA A 460 -12.47 67.90 -30.24
CA ALA A 460 -12.09 69.24 -30.71
C ALA A 460 -11.08 69.85 -29.72
N SER A 461 -10.58 71.05 -30.02
CA SER A 461 -9.74 71.80 -29.08
C SER A 461 -10.58 72.37 -27.92
N GLY A 462 -10.02 72.37 -26.72
CA GLY A 462 -10.74 72.81 -25.52
C GLY A 462 -9.90 72.79 -24.25
N ASN A 463 -10.57 72.97 -23.12
CA ASN A 463 -9.98 73.03 -21.80
C ASN A 463 -10.58 71.94 -20.90
N MET A 464 -9.70 71.19 -20.23
CA MET A 464 -10.05 70.15 -19.29
C MET A 464 -9.63 70.53 -17.87
N TYR A 465 -10.45 70.16 -16.89
CA TYR A 465 -10.19 70.38 -15.47
C TYR A 465 -10.32 69.06 -14.74
N ILE A 466 -9.30 68.68 -13.98
CA ILE A 466 -9.24 67.40 -13.26
C ILE A 466 -8.93 67.64 -11.79
N ALA A 467 -9.71 67.02 -10.91
CA ALA A 467 -9.42 66.91 -9.49
C ALA A 467 -9.27 65.44 -9.08
N VAL A 468 -8.11 65.05 -8.57
CA VAL A 468 -7.85 63.68 -8.11
C VAL A 468 -8.45 63.48 -6.73
N HIS A 469 -9.24 62.42 -6.57
CA HIS A 469 -9.86 62.03 -5.30
C HIS A 469 -9.13 60.88 -4.61
N GLY A 470 -8.39 60.06 -5.35
CA GLY A 470 -7.70 58.91 -4.77
C GLY A 470 -7.24 57.91 -5.80
N TRP A 471 -6.88 56.72 -5.33
CA TRP A 471 -6.50 55.60 -6.19
C TRP A 471 -6.86 54.27 -5.55
N PHE A 472 -6.85 53.23 -6.38
CA PHE A 472 -6.96 51.84 -5.96
C PHE A 472 -5.67 51.10 -6.31
N ASP A 473 -5.13 50.42 -5.31
CA ASP A 473 -3.89 49.65 -5.39
C ASP A 473 -4.15 48.28 -4.79
N ASP A 474 -4.28 47.26 -5.64
CA ASP A 474 -4.43 45.86 -5.22
C ASP A 474 -3.16 45.29 -4.60
N ARG A 475 -2.06 46.04 -4.67
CA ARG A 475 -0.75 45.70 -4.12
C ARG A 475 -0.21 44.38 -4.65
N GLY A 476 -0.73 43.82 -5.73
CA GLY A 476 -0.36 42.50 -6.25
C GLY A 476 -1.31 41.36 -5.83
N ALA A 477 -2.44 41.65 -5.17
CA ALA A 477 -3.45 40.64 -4.84
C ALA A 477 -4.24 40.13 -6.06
N ASN A 478 -4.41 40.95 -7.10
CA ASN A 478 -5.21 40.62 -8.29
C ASN A 478 -4.40 40.12 -9.51
N VAL A 479 -3.06 40.00 -9.41
CA VAL A 479 -2.18 39.58 -10.53
C VAL A 479 -2.23 38.06 -10.79
N PHE A 480 -3.32 37.37 -10.44
CA PHE A 480 -3.50 35.93 -10.64
C PHE A 480 -4.26 35.53 -11.91
N LYS A 481 -4.43 36.41 -12.91
CA LYS A 481 -4.97 36.02 -14.23
C LYS A 481 -4.28 36.75 -15.38
N GLY A 482 -3.30 36.10 -16.02
CA GLY A 482 -2.87 36.45 -17.39
C GLY A 482 -1.37 36.49 -17.70
N GLY A 483 -0.69 35.34 -17.71
CA GLY A 483 0.52 35.02 -18.51
C GLY A 483 1.87 35.67 -18.15
N PRO A 484 2.98 35.23 -18.78
CA PRO A 484 3.52 33.88 -18.88
C PRO A 484 4.60 33.67 -17.78
N SER A 485 4.45 32.68 -16.90
CA SER A 485 5.56 32.31 -16.01
C SER A 485 6.45 31.28 -16.71
N SER A 486 7.38 31.77 -17.53
CA SER A 486 8.63 31.05 -17.81
C SER A 486 9.43 31.00 -16.51
N GLY A 487 9.09 30.05 -15.65
CA GLY A 487 9.76 29.78 -14.39
C GLY A 487 10.19 28.33 -14.37
N THR A 488 11.35 28.06 -14.96
CA THR A 488 12.11 26.83 -14.70
C THR A 488 12.52 26.81 -13.23
N SER A 489 11.73 26.17 -12.37
CA SER A 489 12.18 25.71 -11.05
C SER A 489 12.66 24.26 -11.18
N SER A 490 13.97 24.11 -11.34
CA SER A 490 14.67 22.83 -11.29
C SER A 490 15.29 22.61 -9.92
N ALA A 491 14.57 21.89 -9.06
CA ALA A 491 15.05 20.91 -8.07
C ALA A 491 13.79 20.13 -7.62
N GLY A 492 13.88 18.79 -7.50
CA GLY A 492 12.76 17.83 -7.52
C GLY A 492 11.59 18.08 -6.54
N GLY A 493 10.41 17.49 -6.75
CA GLY A 493 10.20 16.22 -7.46
C GLY A 493 8.75 15.86 -7.76
N GLU A 494 7.82 16.81 -7.86
CA GLU A 494 6.42 16.53 -8.18
C GLU A 494 5.77 17.66 -8.99
N VAL A 495 5.12 17.30 -10.09
CA VAL A 495 4.25 18.16 -10.92
C VAL A 495 2.82 17.88 -10.51
N ARG A 496 2.00 18.91 -10.31
CA ARG A 496 0.58 18.78 -9.93
C ARG A 496 -0.32 19.30 -11.03
N SER A 497 -1.30 18.52 -11.48
CA SER A 497 -2.14 18.93 -12.62
C SER A 497 -2.92 20.23 -12.36
N SER A 498 -3.22 20.55 -11.09
CA SER A 498 -3.88 21.80 -10.68
C SER A 498 -3.04 23.06 -10.91
N GLN A 499 -1.73 22.92 -11.15
CA GLN A 499 -0.81 24.02 -11.45
C GLN A 499 -0.79 24.38 -12.94
N TYR A 500 -1.49 23.59 -13.78
CA TYR A 500 -1.47 23.73 -15.22
C TYR A 500 -2.88 23.96 -15.76
N ASN A 501 -2.98 24.70 -16.86
CA ASN A 501 -4.27 25.01 -17.49
C ASN A 501 -4.93 23.78 -18.12
N THR A 502 -4.12 22.82 -18.56
CA THR A 502 -4.59 21.58 -19.16
C THR A 502 -3.83 20.39 -18.59
N LEU A 503 -4.46 19.22 -18.62
CA LEU A 503 -3.80 17.97 -18.24
C LEU A 503 -2.61 17.65 -19.19
N GLN A 504 -2.68 18.06 -20.46
CA GLN A 504 -1.57 17.90 -21.40
C GLN A 504 -0.35 18.73 -21.00
N ASP A 505 -0.55 19.96 -20.54
CA ASP A 505 0.55 20.82 -20.08
C ASP A 505 1.23 20.22 -18.85
N ALA A 506 0.44 19.66 -17.92
CA ALA A 506 0.96 18.96 -16.75
C ALA A 506 1.78 17.71 -17.12
N ILE A 507 1.28 16.89 -18.06
CA ILE A 507 2.02 15.71 -18.55
C ILE A 507 3.33 16.13 -19.21
N THR A 508 3.30 17.14 -20.07
CA THR A 508 4.50 17.67 -20.76
C THR A 508 5.54 18.17 -19.74
N ALA A 509 5.10 18.91 -18.72
CA ALA A 509 5.99 19.46 -17.70
C ALA A 509 6.56 18.40 -16.72
N ALA A 510 5.91 17.24 -16.65
CA ALA A 510 6.30 16.10 -15.81
C ALA A 510 7.31 15.15 -16.48
N ALA A 511 7.83 15.47 -17.67
CA ALA A 511 8.93 14.72 -18.26
C ALA A 511 10.12 14.64 -17.28
N GLY A 512 10.53 13.41 -16.92
CA GLY A 512 11.59 13.18 -15.94
C GLY A 512 11.17 13.36 -14.47
N LYS A 513 9.87 13.45 -14.16
CA LYS A 513 9.35 13.77 -12.82
C LYS A 513 8.10 12.95 -12.48
N ARG A 514 7.67 12.98 -11.21
CA ARG A 514 6.35 12.51 -10.80
C ARG A 514 5.27 13.52 -11.17
N LEU A 515 4.17 13.09 -11.76
CA LEU A 515 2.91 13.82 -11.92
C LEU A 515 1.88 13.31 -10.90
N VAL A 516 1.27 14.21 -10.14
CA VAL A 516 0.04 13.95 -9.39
C VAL A 516 -1.12 14.58 -10.15
N ILE A 517 -2.06 13.75 -10.59
CA ILE A 517 -3.34 14.21 -11.13
C ILE A 517 -4.32 14.38 -9.96
N GLU A 518 -4.89 15.57 -9.85
CA GLU A 518 -5.87 15.89 -8.83
C GLU A 518 -7.17 15.11 -9.05
N ALA A 519 -7.83 14.69 -7.96
CA ALA A 519 -9.13 14.03 -8.06
C ALA A 519 -10.12 14.95 -8.78
N GLY A 520 -10.89 14.42 -9.73
CA GLY A 520 -11.78 15.24 -10.54
C GLY A 520 -12.11 14.64 -11.91
N SER A 521 -12.80 15.44 -12.71
CA SER A 521 -13.17 15.10 -14.09
C SER A 521 -12.43 15.99 -15.08
N TYR A 522 -11.82 15.37 -16.07
CA TYR A 522 -11.03 16.01 -17.11
C TYR A 522 -11.63 15.64 -18.48
N THR A 523 -11.60 16.59 -19.40
CA THR A 523 -11.95 16.36 -20.81
C THR A 523 -10.71 16.56 -21.66
N THR A 524 -10.51 15.70 -22.65
CA THR A 524 -9.39 15.78 -23.59
C THR A 524 -9.84 15.46 -25.00
N THR A 525 -9.09 15.93 -25.99
CA THR A 525 -9.19 15.47 -27.39
C THR A 525 -8.17 14.37 -27.70
N GLY A 526 -7.32 14.03 -26.72
CA GLY A 526 -6.22 13.06 -26.77
C GLY A 526 -5.01 13.61 -26.01
N LEU A 527 -4.39 12.80 -25.16
CA LEU A 527 -3.19 13.16 -24.40
C LEU A 527 -1.97 12.45 -24.97
N THR A 528 -0.86 13.15 -25.10
CA THR A 528 0.44 12.58 -25.47
C THR A 528 1.31 12.45 -24.23
N GLY A 529 1.77 11.23 -23.96
CA GLY A 529 2.68 10.89 -22.88
C GLY A 529 4.11 11.38 -23.09
N VAL A 530 4.92 11.22 -22.05
CA VAL A 530 6.37 11.52 -22.06
C VAL A 530 7.13 10.41 -21.36
N SER A 531 8.41 10.22 -21.68
CA SER A 531 9.29 9.25 -21.02
C SER A 531 9.71 9.72 -19.61
N ASN A 532 10.18 8.78 -18.78
CA ASN A 532 10.69 9.04 -17.43
C ASN A 532 9.66 9.72 -16.50
N ILE A 533 8.38 9.38 -16.64
CA ILE A 533 7.29 9.95 -15.85
C ILE A 533 6.69 8.92 -14.89
N GLU A 534 6.40 9.33 -13.65
CA GLU A 534 5.55 8.57 -12.72
C GLU A 534 4.23 9.31 -12.54
N ILE A 535 3.12 8.79 -13.06
CA ILE A 535 1.79 9.37 -12.91
C ILE A 535 1.12 8.72 -11.69
N THR A 536 0.61 9.54 -10.78
CA THR A 536 -0.16 9.13 -9.60
C THR A 536 -1.42 9.98 -9.49
N THR A 537 -2.37 9.58 -8.65
CA THR A 537 -3.60 10.35 -8.40
C THR A 537 -3.77 10.68 -6.93
N SER A 538 -4.26 11.87 -6.61
CA SER A 538 -4.65 12.24 -5.23
C SER A 538 -6.01 11.65 -4.80
N GLY A 539 -6.75 11.03 -5.72
CA GLY A 539 -8.04 10.38 -5.51
C GLY A 539 -8.62 9.90 -6.84
N PRO A 540 -9.90 9.54 -6.93
CA PRO A 540 -10.51 9.10 -8.18
C PRO A 540 -10.47 10.19 -9.28
N VAL A 541 -9.96 9.83 -10.45
CA VAL A 541 -9.88 10.70 -11.63
C VAL A 541 -10.72 10.12 -12.75
N THR A 542 -11.48 10.94 -13.46
CA THR A 542 -12.14 10.57 -14.71
C THR A 542 -11.60 11.41 -15.86
N ILE A 543 -11.12 10.79 -16.93
CA ILE A 543 -10.65 11.45 -18.16
C ILE A 543 -11.55 11.00 -19.29
N SER A 544 -12.23 11.96 -19.93
CA SER A 544 -13.23 11.70 -20.97
C SER A 544 -12.86 12.35 -22.29
N THR A 545 -13.27 11.74 -23.40
CA THR A 545 -13.13 12.29 -24.75
C THR A 545 -14.39 12.05 -25.57
N THR A 546 -14.63 12.93 -26.54
CA THR A 546 -15.65 12.75 -27.60
C THR A 546 -15.04 12.35 -28.94
N THR A 547 -13.70 12.31 -29.05
CA THR A 547 -12.97 11.99 -30.29
C THR A 547 -12.58 10.52 -30.34
N ASN A 548 -12.27 10.01 -31.54
CA ASN A 548 -11.72 8.66 -31.73
C ASN A 548 -10.20 8.58 -31.48
N ALA A 549 -9.55 9.67 -31.07
CA ALA A 549 -8.13 9.64 -30.73
C ALA A 549 -7.89 8.81 -29.46
N PRO A 550 -6.67 8.26 -29.25
CA PRO A 550 -6.29 7.70 -27.97
C PRO A 550 -6.49 8.70 -26.83
N ILE A 551 -7.07 8.28 -25.71
CA ILE A 551 -7.23 9.17 -24.55
C ILE A 551 -5.86 9.48 -23.94
N LEU A 552 -5.00 8.46 -23.80
CA LEU A 552 -3.58 8.59 -23.46
C LEU A 552 -2.75 7.79 -24.47
N ASP A 553 -1.92 8.48 -25.23
CA ASP A 553 -0.98 7.92 -26.17
C ASP A 553 0.44 7.92 -25.60
N MET A 554 0.96 6.75 -25.25
CA MET A 554 2.33 6.57 -24.75
C MET A 554 3.31 6.19 -25.87
N THR A 555 2.96 6.41 -27.14
CA THR A 555 3.83 6.05 -28.27
C THR A 555 5.27 6.54 -28.08
N ASN A 556 6.26 5.64 -28.22
CA ASN A 556 7.70 5.84 -28.03
C ASN A 556 8.13 6.27 -26.59
N CYS A 557 7.26 6.10 -25.59
CA CYS A 557 7.62 6.43 -24.21
C CYS A 557 8.36 5.28 -23.53
N VAL A 558 9.43 5.62 -22.81
CA VAL A 558 10.25 4.66 -22.06
C VAL A 558 10.33 5.02 -20.59
N ASN A 559 10.47 4.02 -19.72
CA ASN A 559 10.62 4.20 -18.27
C ASN A 559 9.50 5.07 -17.68
N TRP A 560 8.26 4.58 -17.71
CA TRP A 560 7.12 5.34 -17.22
C TRP A 560 6.16 4.49 -16.38
N SER A 561 5.38 5.14 -15.52
CA SER A 561 4.37 4.43 -14.76
C SER A 561 3.11 5.24 -14.56
N ILE A 562 1.99 4.56 -14.34
CA ILE A 562 0.71 5.14 -13.94
C ILE A 562 0.14 4.34 -12.77
N ARG A 563 -0.23 5.04 -11.70
CA ARG A 563 -0.77 4.47 -10.48
C ARG A 563 -1.99 5.21 -9.96
N GLY A 564 -2.84 4.51 -9.23
CA GLY A 564 -4.00 5.07 -8.54
C GLY A 564 -5.34 4.67 -9.17
N HIS A 565 -6.36 5.52 -9.03
CA HIS A 565 -7.71 5.25 -9.52
C HIS A 565 -8.06 6.21 -10.65
N ILE A 566 -7.95 5.73 -11.89
CA ILE A 566 -8.19 6.53 -13.09
C ILE A 566 -9.21 5.83 -13.97
N ARG A 567 -10.23 6.56 -14.39
CA ARG A 567 -11.28 6.11 -15.29
C ARG A 567 -11.20 6.84 -16.62
N PHE A 568 -10.87 6.11 -17.67
CA PHE A 568 -10.87 6.56 -19.05
C PHE A 568 -12.23 6.29 -19.69
N VAL A 569 -12.91 7.35 -20.15
CA VAL A 569 -14.25 7.28 -20.74
C VAL A 569 -14.19 7.69 -22.21
N GLY A 570 -14.51 6.75 -23.08
CA GLY A 570 -14.56 6.96 -24.52
C GLY A 570 -15.88 7.54 -25.00
N ASN A 571 -16.08 7.45 -26.31
CA ASN A 571 -17.24 8.01 -27.00
C ASN A 571 -18.18 6.95 -27.57
N ALA A 572 -18.00 5.67 -27.21
CA ALA A 572 -18.91 4.61 -27.64
C ALA A 572 -20.29 4.79 -27.00
N THR A 573 -21.32 4.36 -27.71
CA THR A 573 -22.63 4.13 -27.11
C THR A 573 -22.51 3.06 -26.03
N THR A 574 -23.07 3.30 -24.85
CA THR A 574 -23.03 2.35 -23.74
C THR A 574 -23.68 1.03 -24.15
N TYR A 575 -22.95 -0.06 -23.97
CA TYR A 575 -23.42 -1.41 -24.18
C TYR A 575 -24.43 -1.82 -23.10
N THR A 576 -25.58 -2.35 -23.51
CA THR A 576 -26.67 -2.71 -22.59
C THR A 576 -26.96 -4.21 -22.50
N GLY A 577 -26.20 -5.07 -23.19
CA GLY A 577 -26.39 -6.52 -23.06
C GLY A 577 -25.64 -7.34 -24.09
N TYR A 578 -25.36 -8.59 -23.73
CA TYR A 578 -24.64 -9.56 -24.52
C TYR A 578 -25.58 -10.58 -25.20
N PRO A 579 -25.32 -11.00 -26.47
CA PRO A 579 -24.32 -10.44 -27.39
C PRO A 579 -24.79 -9.10 -27.98
N GLY A 580 -23.88 -8.14 -28.18
CA GLY A 580 -24.24 -6.85 -28.77
C GLY A 580 -23.27 -6.36 -29.84
N SER A 581 -23.75 -5.45 -30.69
CA SER A 581 -23.10 -4.95 -31.89
C SER A 581 -22.24 -3.72 -31.61
N LEU A 582 -21.24 -3.83 -30.73
CA LEU A 582 -20.23 -2.78 -30.63
C LEU A 582 -19.45 -2.70 -31.93
N THR A 583 -19.21 -1.49 -32.42
CA THR A 583 -18.36 -1.22 -33.58
C THR A 583 -16.92 -0.94 -33.12
N ASP A 584 -15.92 -1.34 -33.88
CA ASP A 584 -14.55 -0.87 -33.69
C ASP A 584 -14.36 0.43 -34.49
N ALA A 585 -14.36 1.58 -33.83
CA ALA A 585 -13.99 2.86 -34.46
C ALA A 585 -12.50 3.19 -34.28
N GLY A 586 -11.70 2.27 -33.75
CA GLY A 586 -10.27 2.45 -33.55
C GLY A 586 -9.88 3.33 -32.36
N GLN A 587 -10.82 3.76 -31.51
CA GLN A 587 -10.50 4.55 -30.31
C GLN A 587 -9.68 3.73 -29.31
N LYS A 588 -8.75 4.38 -28.59
CA LYS A 588 -7.92 3.74 -27.56
C LYS A 588 -8.07 4.45 -26.22
N GLY A 589 -8.15 3.69 -25.12
CA GLY A 589 -8.05 4.27 -23.78
C GLY A 589 -6.60 4.66 -23.50
N ILE A 590 -5.76 3.66 -23.27
CA ILE A 590 -4.30 3.79 -23.26
C ILE A 590 -3.74 3.08 -24.49
N LYS A 591 -2.97 3.82 -25.30
CA LYS A 591 -2.20 3.29 -26.43
C LYS A 591 -0.74 3.13 -26.02
N LEU A 592 -0.24 1.92 -26.17
CA LEU A 592 1.15 1.52 -25.99
C LEU A 592 1.71 1.17 -27.37
N SER A 593 2.65 1.98 -27.85
CA SER A 593 3.33 1.69 -29.11
C SER A 593 4.80 2.00 -28.95
N ASN A 594 5.68 1.05 -29.26
CA ASN A 594 7.14 1.21 -29.12
C ASN A 594 7.57 1.64 -27.69
N CYS A 595 6.90 1.13 -26.67
CA CYS A 595 7.15 1.42 -25.27
C CYS A 595 8.09 0.40 -24.64
N ASP A 596 8.96 0.86 -23.75
CA ASP A 596 9.90 -0.01 -23.01
C ASP A 596 9.90 0.36 -21.53
N ARG A 597 9.99 -0.64 -20.64
CA ARG A 597 10.00 -0.49 -19.17
C ARG A 597 8.85 0.36 -18.65
N TYR A 598 7.68 -0.24 -18.48
CA TYR A 598 6.53 0.50 -17.97
C TYR A 598 5.67 -0.26 -16.99
N LEU A 599 5.03 0.50 -16.09
CA LEU A 599 4.15 -0.04 -15.05
C LEU A 599 2.78 0.64 -15.09
N ILE A 600 1.73 -0.15 -15.23
CA ILE A 600 0.36 0.27 -14.98
C ILE A 600 -0.09 -0.47 -13.71
N ASP A 601 -0.38 0.25 -12.62
CA ASP A 601 -0.70 -0.39 -11.33
C ASP A 601 -1.71 0.40 -10.51
N GLY A 602 -2.94 -0.10 -10.43
CA GLY A 602 -4.01 0.51 -9.66
C GLY A 602 -5.37 0.16 -10.26
N LYS A 603 -6.43 0.86 -9.83
CA LYS A 603 -7.77 0.66 -10.41
C LYS A 603 -7.90 1.49 -11.69
N ILE A 604 -7.45 0.92 -12.81
CA ILE A 604 -7.48 1.58 -14.12
C ILE A 604 -8.73 1.14 -14.87
N GLU A 605 -9.72 2.02 -14.94
CA GLU A 605 -11.03 1.76 -15.52
C GLU A 605 -11.11 2.25 -16.98
N PHE A 606 -11.63 1.42 -17.87
CA PHE A 606 -12.01 1.78 -19.24
C PHE A 606 -13.52 1.62 -19.39
N ALA A 607 -14.20 2.67 -19.84
CA ALA A 607 -15.64 2.63 -20.07
C ALA A 607 -15.99 3.25 -21.42
N ASN A 608 -16.90 2.60 -22.15
CA ASN A 608 -17.44 3.12 -23.41
C ASN A 608 -16.34 3.43 -24.45
N ILE A 609 -15.31 2.59 -24.56
CA ILE A 609 -14.23 2.79 -25.52
C ILE A 609 -14.65 2.20 -26.88
N ASN A 610 -14.73 3.05 -27.90
CA ASN A 610 -15.13 2.69 -29.27
C ASN A 610 -13.97 2.05 -30.05
N GLY A 611 -13.40 1.01 -29.44
CA GLY A 611 -12.16 0.35 -29.81
C GLY A 611 -11.58 -0.37 -28.60
N SER A 612 -10.29 -0.19 -28.32
CA SER A 612 -9.59 -0.96 -27.28
C SER A 612 -9.32 -0.13 -26.03
N GLY A 613 -9.72 -0.62 -24.85
CA GLY A 613 -9.38 0.03 -23.57
C GLY A 613 -7.87 0.17 -23.39
N LEU A 614 -7.19 -0.96 -23.25
CA LEU A 614 -5.73 -1.03 -23.38
C LEU A 614 -5.36 -1.59 -24.75
N TYR A 615 -4.42 -0.97 -25.44
CA TYR A 615 -3.95 -1.41 -26.74
C TYR A 615 -2.44 -1.33 -26.83
N ALA A 616 -1.82 -2.45 -27.20
CA ALA A 616 -0.40 -2.56 -27.38
C ALA A 616 -0.07 -3.01 -28.81
N GLU A 617 0.85 -2.29 -29.45
CA GLU A 617 1.40 -2.62 -30.76
C GLU A 617 2.90 -2.35 -30.83
N LEU A 618 3.63 -3.11 -31.64
CA LEU A 618 4.99 -2.74 -32.04
C LEU A 618 4.96 -2.14 -33.44
N SER A 619 5.61 -1.00 -33.67
CA SER A 619 5.88 -0.49 -35.03
C SER A 619 7.20 -1.06 -35.56
N ALA A 620 7.32 -1.23 -36.88
CA ALA A 620 8.50 -1.84 -37.50
C ALA A 620 9.82 -1.17 -37.06
N GLY A 621 10.79 -1.98 -36.59
CA GLY A 621 12.13 -1.53 -36.22
C GLY A 621 12.28 -0.95 -34.81
N SER A 622 11.30 -1.14 -33.92
CA SER A 622 11.33 -0.65 -32.54
C SER A 622 11.23 -1.77 -31.50
N TRP A 623 11.03 -1.41 -30.23
CA TRP A 623 10.87 -2.34 -29.11
C TRP A 623 9.58 -2.03 -28.33
N GLN A 624 8.80 -3.07 -28.04
CA GLN A 624 7.60 -3.04 -27.19
C GLN A 624 7.70 -4.23 -26.22
N HIS A 625 8.23 -4.01 -25.02
CA HIS A 625 8.46 -5.06 -24.01
C HIS A 625 8.67 -4.51 -22.59
N ASP A 626 8.76 -5.41 -21.60
CA ASP A 626 9.00 -5.13 -20.18
C ASP A 626 7.88 -4.28 -19.53
N GLY A 627 6.64 -4.52 -19.98
CA GLY A 627 5.44 -3.95 -19.39
C GLY A 627 4.87 -4.83 -18.26
N ILE A 628 4.67 -4.23 -17.09
CA ILE A 628 3.91 -4.85 -15.98
C ILE A 628 2.59 -4.10 -15.84
N ILE A 629 1.47 -4.80 -16.02
CA ILE A 629 0.13 -4.19 -16.03
C ILE A 629 -0.75 -4.90 -14.99
N LYS A 630 -1.33 -4.13 -14.07
CA LYS A 630 -2.13 -4.62 -12.94
C LYS A 630 -3.38 -3.78 -12.74
N GLY A 631 -4.50 -4.44 -12.41
CA GLY A 631 -5.70 -3.75 -11.92
C GLY A 631 -6.62 -3.17 -13.00
N ILE A 632 -6.54 -3.66 -14.25
CA ILE A 632 -7.39 -3.19 -15.35
C ILE A 632 -8.86 -3.56 -15.12
N ARG A 633 -9.77 -2.61 -15.32
CA ARG A 633 -11.23 -2.81 -15.23
C ARG A 633 -11.90 -2.26 -16.49
N ALA A 634 -12.41 -3.10 -17.38
CA ALA A 634 -13.00 -2.61 -18.63
C ALA A 634 -14.48 -2.98 -18.75
N THR A 635 -15.31 -2.02 -19.19
CA THR A 635 -16.72 -2.25 -19.48
C THR A 635 -17.20 -1.51 -20.72
N SER A 636 -18.08 -2.14 -21.49
CA SER A 636 -18.72 -1.51 -22.65
C SER A 636 -17.69 -1.03 -23.70
N CYS A 637 -16.62 -1.80 -23.90
CA CYS A 637 -15.58 -1.54 -24.89
C CYS A 637 -15.68 -2.53 -26.06
N TYR A 638 -15.21 -2.17 -27.24
CA TYR A 638 -15.09 -3.15 -28.33
C TYR A 638 -14.04 -4.22 -27.98
N HIS A 639 -12.84 -3.81 -27.56
CA HIS A 639 -11.89 -4.66 -26.84
C HIS A 639 -11.65 -4.12 -25.44
N GLY A 640 -11.60 -4.98 -24.42
CA GLY A 640 -11.04 -4.59 -23.13
C GLY A 640 -9.54 -4.36 -23.23
N ILE A 641 -8.81 -5.39 -23.67
CA ILE A 641 -7.36 -5.38 -23.91
C ILE A 641 -7.09 -5.94 -25.30
N ARG A 642 -6.15 -5.35 -26.05
CA ARG A 642 -5.69 -5.86 -27.33
C ARG A 642 -4.16 -5.78 -27.46
N TYR A 643 -3.54 -6.90 -27.81
CA TYR A 643 -2.13 -6.98 -28.23
C TYR A 643 -2.06 -7.33 -29.71
N THR A 644 -1.30 -6.56 -30.47
CA THR A 644 -1.16 -6.75 -31.91
C THR A 644 0.24 -6.40 -32.42
N ASN A 645 0.49 -6.74 -33.67
CA ASN A 645 1.71 -6.42 -34.41
C ASN A 645 3.02 -6.72 -33.68
N VAL A 646 3.12 -7.87 -32.99
CA VAL A 646 4.35 -8.30 -32.28
C VAL A 646 4.70 -7.40 -31.08
N ALA A 647 3.68 -6.85 -30.40
CA ALA A 647 3.81 -6.37 -29.03
C ALA A 647 3.93 -7.56 -28.05
N GLU A 648 5.06 -7.75 -27.39
CA GLU A 648 5.40 -8.99 -26.68
C GLU A 648 5.99 -8.73 -25.28
N TYR A 649 6.13 -9.80 -24.47
CA TYR A 649 6.83 -9.79 -23.19
C TYR A 649 6.24 -8.86 -22.11
N ASP A 650 4.95 -8.58 -22.22
CA ASP A 650 4.18 -7.94 -21.16
C ASP A 650 3.54 -8.98 -20.23
N HIS A 651 3.40 -8.63 -18.96
CA HIS A 651 2.60 -9.38 -17.99
C HIS A 651 1.41 -8.53 -17.52
N VAL A 652 0.21 -8.97 -17.88
CA VAL A 652 -1.06 -8.43 -17.43
C VAL A 652 -1.64 -9.30 -16.32
N SER A 653 -1.90 -8.74 -15.15
CA SER A 653 -2.48 -9.46 -14.00
C SER A 653 -3.59 -8.67 -13.30
N ASP A 654 -4.40 -9.33 -12.48
CA ASP A 654 -5.54 -8.73 -11.75
C ASP A 654 -6.40 -7.83 -12.66
N PHE A 655 -7.08 -8.42 -13.65
CA PHE A 655 -7.97 -7.68 -14.54
C PHE A 655 -9.42 -8.16 -14.43
N SER A 656 -10.39 -7.27 -14.64
CA SER A 656 -11.81 -7.62 -14.69
C SER A 656 -12.48 -6.92 -15.87
N ILE A 657 -13.00 -7.69 -16.81
CA ILE A 657 -13.53 -7.16 -18.07
C ILE A 657 -14.92 -7.74 -18.31
N SER A 658 -15.89 -6.88 -18.56
CA SER A 658 -17.26 -7.31 -18.78
C SER A 658 -17.99 -6.49 -19.82
N ASN A 659 -19.03 -7.04 -20.43
CA ASN A 659 -19.90 -6.30 -21.35
C ASN A 659 -19.12 -5.71 -22.55
N CYS A 660 -18.07 -6.39 -23.00
CA CYS A 660 -17.28 -6.02 -24.16
C CYS A 660 -17.55 -6.99 -25.33
N ALA A 661 -17.29 -6.57 -26.57
CA ALA A 661 -17.34 -7.50 -27.70
C ALA A 661 -16.22 -8.55 -27.55
N PHE A 662 -15.02 -8.09 -27.22
CA PHE A 662 -13.88 -8.95 -26.91
C PHE A 662 -13.30 -8.51 -25.56
N ALA A 663 -13.15 -9.42 -24.61
CA ALA A 663 -12.52 -9.05 -23.34
C ALA A 663 -11.01 -8.84 -23.56
N VAL A 664 -10.35 -9.85 -24.11
CA VAL A 664 -8.93 -9.82 -24.48
C VAL A 664 -8.77 -10.35 -25.91
N ARG A 665 -8.07 -9.58 -26.75
CA ARG A 665 -7.68 -9.96 -28.11
C ARG A 665 -6.16 -10.06 -28.20
N VAL A 666 -5.65 -11.20 -28.65
CA VAL A 666 -4.20 -11.47 -28.73
C VAL A 666 -3.84 -11.88 -30.15
N GLU A 667 -3.04 -11.06 -30.80
CA GLU A 667 -2.47 -11.28 -32.14
C GLU A 667 -0.93 -11.41 -32.09
N SER A 668 -0.33 -11.14 -30.92
CA SER A 668 1.12 -11.19 -30.65
C SER A 668 1.50 -12.36 -29.74
N GLY A 669 2.78 -12.72 -29.71
CA GLY A 669 3.34 -13.78 -28.89
C GLY A 669 3.82 -13.32 -27.52
N ASN A 670 4.24 -14.28 -26.69
CA ASN A 670 4.95 -14.03 -25.42
C ASN A 670 4.27 -13.07 -24.43
N VAL A 671 2.94 -12.90 -24.49
CA VAL A 671 2.20 -12.08 -23.51
C VAL A 671 1.63 -12.99 -22.43
N MET A 672 1.84 -12.61 -21.17
CA MET A 672 1.33 -13.36 -20.02
C MET A 672 0.11 -12.67 -19.44
N PHE A 673 -0.98 -13.41 -19.27
CA PHE A 673 -2.18 -12.97 -18.59
C PHE A 673 -2.41 -13.81 -17.34
N SER A 674 -2.64 -13.20 -16.18
CA SER A 674 -2.95 -13.95 -14.96
C SER A 674 -4.05 -13.33 -14.09
N ASP A 675 -4.71 -14.16 -13.30
CA ASP A 675 -5.65 -13.74 -12.24
C ASP A 675 -6.79 -12.83 -12.75
N GLY A 676 -7.20 -13.06 -14.01
CA GLY A 676 -8.19 -12.26 -14.71
C GLY A 676 -9.61 -12.78 -14.59
N LYS A 677 -10.60 -11.88 -14.67
CA LYS A 677 -12.02 -12.20 -14.75
C LYS A 677 -12.62 -11.59 -16.01
N MET A 678 -13.25 -12.41 -16.85
CA MET A 678 -13.88 -12.00 -18.09
C MET A 678 -15.31 -12.55 -18.08
N ASN A 679 -16.31 -11.67 -17.94
CA ASN A 679 -17.71 -12.08 -17.79
C ASN A 679 -18.64 -11.31 -18.73
N TYR A 680 -19.67 -11.94 -19.28
CA TYR A 680 -20.69 -11.24 -20.10
C TYR A 680 -20.11 -10.55 -21.35
N ASN A 681 -19.12 -11.18 -21.99
CA ASN A 681 -18.50 -10.67 -23.22
C ASN A 681 -18.97 -11.48 -24.43
N SER A 682 -18.90 -10.92 -25.64
CA SER A 682 -19.14 -11.74 -26.83
C SER A 682 -18.08 -12.83 -26.95
N VAL A 683 -16.81 -12.48 -26.76
CA VAL A 683 -15.69 -13.41 -26.63
C VAL A 683 -14.83 -13.00 -25.43
N CYS A 684 -14.52 -13.93 -24.52
CA CYS A 684 -13.55 -13.63 -23.45
C CYS A 684 -12.15 -13.51 -24.02
N VAL A 685 -11.60 -14.60 -24.55
CA VAL A 685 -10.26 -14.62 -25.16
C VAL A 685 -10.39 -14.88 -26.66
N SER A 686 -9.97 -13.91 -27.46
CA SER A 686 -9.87 -14.06 -28.90
C SER A 686 -8.41 -14.12 -29.31
N LEU A 687 -7.96 -15.28 -29.77
CA LEU A 687 -6.64 -15.45 -30.35
C LEU A 687 -6.75 -15.34 -31.87
N ALA A 688 -5.86 -14.59 -32.50
CA ALA A 688 -5.84 -14.48 -33.96
C ALA A 688 -4.45 -14.54 -34.56
N GLY A 689 -4.41 -14.99 -35.81
CA GLY A 689 -3.19 -15.09 -36.60
C GLY A 689 -2.49 -13.76 -36.87
N GLY A 690 -1.18 -13.86 -37.09
CA GLY A 690 -0.21 -12.77 -37.20
C GLY A 690 1.20 -13.34 -37.36
N THR A 691 2.20 -12.51 -37.66
CA THR A 691 3.58 -12.95 -38.00
C THR A 691 4.30 -13.68 -36.86
N ASN A 692 4.00 -13.32 -35.61
CA ASN A 692 4.48 -13.99 -34.40
C ASN A 692 3.28 -14.16 -33.46
N ASN A 693 2.24 -14.83 -33.95
CA ASN A 693 0.96 -14.96 -33.26
C ASN A 693 1.08 -15.72 -31.94
N ALA A 694 0.07 -15.53 -31.09
CA ALA A 694 -0.17 -16.21 -29.80
C ALA A 694 0.74 -17.42 -29.53
N HIS A 695 1.55 -17.28 -28.47
CA HIS A 695 2.40 -18.27 -27.78
C HIS A 695 2.80 -17.76 -26.40
N GLY A 696 1.85 -17.10 -25.75
CA GLY A 696 1.92 -16.70 -24.36
C GLY A 696 1.17 -17.68 -23.46
N ALA A 697 0.62 -17.15 -22.37
CA ALA A 697 -0.24 -17.94 -21.51
C ALA A 697 -1.30 -17.11 -20.78
N PHE A 698 -2.44 -17.77 -20.52
CA PHE A 698 -3.44 -17.35 -19.54
C PHE A 698 -3.36 -18.27 -18.32
N THR A 699 -3.17 -17.72 -17.13
CA THR A 699 -3.05 -18.48 -15.88
C THR A 699 -4.07 -18.03 -14.85
N ASN A 700 -4.81 -18.96 -14.25
CA ASN A 700 -5.79 -18.66 -13.19
C ASN A 700 -6.86 -17.63 -13.60
N CYS A 701 -7.26 -17.64 -14.88
CA CYS A 701 -8.26 -16.72 -15.42
C CYS A 701 -9.66 -17.34 -15.47
N GLN A 702 -10.69 -16.54 -15.22
CA GLN A 702 -12.10 -16.91 -15.32
C GLN A 702 -12.73 -16.30 -16.57
N MET A 703 -13.46 -17.11 -17.34
CA MET A 703 -14.06 -16.77 -18.63
C MET A 703 -15.50 -17.26 -18.65
N ASN A 704 -16.41 -16.50 -18.04
CA ASN A 704 -17.75 -16.98 -17.76
C ASN A 704 -18.84 -16.18 -18.50
N HIS A 705 -20.01 -16.79 -18.65
CA HIS A 705 -21.23 -16.12 -19.13
C HIS A 705 -21.06 -15.35 -20.45
N SER A 706 -20.28 -15.89 -21.38
CA SER A 706 -19.89 -15.27 -22.67
C SER A 706 -20.18 -16.23 -23.83
N ASN A 707 -20.20 -15.82 -25.11
CA ASN A 707 -20.54 -16.78 -26.20
C ASN A 707 -19.41 -17.78 -26.28
N TYR A 708 -18.22 -17.22 -26.37
CA TYR A 708 -16.98 -17.96 -26.41
C TYR A 708 -16.13 -17.60 -25.20
N ALA A 709 -15.73 -18.61 -24.44
CA ALA A 709 -14.63 -18.47 -23.51
C ALA A 709 -13.33 -18.27 -24.30
N ILE A 710 -13.12 -19.09 -25.34
CA ILE A 710 -11.99 -18.97 -26.27
C ILE A 710 -12.51 -19.06 -27.70
N SER A 711 -12.06 -18.15 -28.55
CA SER A 711 -12.12 -18.28 -30.00
C SER A 711 -10.71 -18.10 -30.58
N ALA A 712 -10.10 -19.19 -31.04
CA ALA A 712 -8.78 -19.19 -31.64
C ALA A 712 -8.89 -19.36 -33.17
N THR A 713 -8.22 -18.49 -33.92
CA THR A 713 -8.25 -18.52 -35.39
C THR A 713 -6.84 -18.28 -35.94
N ASP A 714 -6.38 -19.14 -36.85
CA ASP A 714 -5.09 -19.03 -37.53
C ASP A 714 -3.87 -18.98 -36.59
N ILE A 715 -3.89 -19.73 -35.48
CA ILE A 715 -2.77 -19.82 -34.53
C ILE A 715 -1.77 -20.90 -34.93
N THR A 716 -0.51 -20.52 -35.10
CA THR A 716 0.55 -21.43 -35.59
C THR A 716 1.57 -21.81 -34.53
N LEU A 717 1.71 -21.01 -33.46
CA LEU A 717 2.74 -21.21 -32.43
C LEU A 717 2.22 -21.81 -31.11
N GLY A 718 0.90 -21.74 -30.87
CA GLY A 718 0.20 -22.37 -29.74
C GLY A 718 -0.12 -21.39 -28.62
N GLU A 719 -1.00 -21.71 -27.67
CA GLU A 719 -1.28 -20.81 -26.53
C GLU A 719 -1.68 -21.68 -25.32
N VAL A 720 -1.20 -21.31 -24.13
CA VAL A 720 -1.39 -22.14 -22.92
C VAL A 720 -2.41 -21.51 -21.97
N PHE A 721 -3.40 -22.29 -21.55
CA PHE A 721 -4.38 -21.95 -20.54
C PHE A 721 -4.15 -22.83 -19.30
N ASN A 722 -3.63 -22.27 -18.22
CA ASN A 722 -3.26 -23.02 -17.02
C ASN A 722 -4.16 -22.64 -15.82
N GLY A 723 -4.82 -23.62 -15.19
CA GLY A 723 -5.72 -23.39 -14.05
C GLY A 723 -6.90 -22.46 -14.37
N CYS A 724 -7.27 -22.31 -15.64
CA CYS A 724 -8.33 -21.41 -16.07
C CYS A 724 -9.72 -22.02 -15.87
N ILE A 725 -10.75 -21.18 -15.84
CA ILE A 725 -12.14 -21.58 -15.68
C ILE A 725 -12.94 -21.00 -16.85
N ALA A 726 -13.64 -21.85 -17.60
CA ALA A 726 -14.57 -21.46 -18.66
C ALA A 726 -15.95 -22.03 -18.36
N LEU A 727 -16.92 -21.17 -17.99
CA LEU A 727 -18.26 -21.61 -17.62
C LEU A 727 -19.36 -20.88 -18.41
N GLY A 728 -20.31 -21.65 -18.92
CA GLY A 728 -21.54 -21.12 -19.49
C GLY A 728 -22.54 -20.57 -18.46
N ASN A 729 -23.70 -20.12 -18.95
CA ASN A 729 -24.81 -19.69 -18.09
C ASN A 729 -25.47 -20.89 -17.38
N GLN A 730 -26.01 -20.67 -16.17
CA GLN A 730 -26.68 -21.70 -15.37
C GLN A 730 -28.02 -22.21 -15.98
N ALA A 731 -28.47 -21.63 -17.10
CA ALA A 731 -29.83 -21.82 -17.63
C ALA A 731 -29.95 -22.61 -18.96
N GLY A 732 -28.89 -23.29 -19.41
CA GLY A 732 -28.95 -24.20 -20.56
C GLY A 732 -28.66 -23.56 -21.93
N ALA A 733 -27.84 -24.29 -22.70
CA ALA A 733 -27.42 -24.12 -24.11
C ALA A 733 -26.62 -22.85 -24.50
N GLY A 734 -25.40 -23.04 -25.01
CA GLY A 734 -24.74 -22.14 -25.98
C GLY A 734 -23.72 -21.13 -25.46
N HIS A 735 -23.31 -21.19 -24.18
CA HIS A 735 -22.45 -20.18 -23.58
C HIS A 735 -21.17 -20.80 -22.98
N GLY A 736 -20.05 -20.09 -23.07
CA GLY A 736 -18.74 -20.55 -22.60
C GLY A 736 -18.02 -21.46 -23.59
N ALA A 737 -18.41 -21.47 -24.86
CA ALA A 737 -17.85 -22.35 -25.87
C ALA A 737 -16.35 -22.08 -26.13
N ILE A 738 -15.62 -23.14 -26.50
CA ILE A 738 -14.24 -23.09 -26.93
C ILE A 738 -14.20 -23.50 -28.39
N GLN A 739 -13.83 -22.56 -29.26
CA GLN A 739 -13.76 -22.79 -30.70
C GLN A 739 -12.33 -22.60 -31.19
N ILE A 740 -11.83 -23.60 -31.92
CA ILE A 740 -10.48 -23.62 -32.50
C ILE A 740 -10.63 -23.81 -34.02
N ILE A 741 -10.18 -22.81 -34.78
CA ILE A 741 -10.26 -22.75 -36.25
C ILE A 741 -8.85 -22.57 -36.79
N ASN A 742 -8.44 -23.44 -37.71
CA ASN A 742 -7.13 -23.43 -38.33
C ASN A 742 -5.97 -23.14 -37.37
N SER A 743 -6.02 -23.74 -36.18
CA SER A 743 -5.13 -23.36 -35.08
C SER A 743 -4.51 -24.59 -34.40
N VAL A 744 -3.21 -24.53 -34.10
CA VAL A 744 -2.45 -25.62 -33.49
C VAL A 744 -1.81 -25.18 -32.17
N GLY A 745 -1.49 -26.14 -31.30
CA GLY A 745 -0.74 -25.89 -30.07
C GLY A 745 -1.55 -25.26 -28.95
N ILE A 746 -2.88 -25.26 -29.04
CA ILE A 746 -3.75 -24.77 -27.96
C ILE A 746 -3.78 -25.80 -26.84
N GLN A 747 -3.37 -25.41 -25.64
CA GLN A 747 -3.27 -26.29 -24.49
C GLN A 747 -4.08 -25.76 -23.32
N TRP A 748 -4.93 -26.61 -22.74
CA TRP A 748 -5.65 -26.31 -21.50
C TRP A 748 -5.22 -27.30 -20.42
N ASN A 749 -4.69 -26.81 -19.32
CA ASN A 749 -4.16 -27.61 -18.21
C ASN A 749 -4.75 -27.16 -16.88
N GLY A 750 -5.54 -28.00 -16.21
CA GLY A 750 -6.14 -27.67 -14.91
C GLY A 750 -7.39 -26.79 -15.00
N GLY A 751 -7.99 -26.51 -13.83
CA GLY A 751 -9.17 -25.66 -13.72
C GLY A 751 -10.45 -26.36 -14.18
N GLN A 752 -11.40 -25.62 -14.77
CA GLN A 752 -12.75 -26.11 -15.04
C GLN A 752 -13.28 -25.69 -16.42
N ILE A 753 -13.98 -26.61 -17.10
CA ILE A 753 -14.69 -26.34 -18.36
C ILE A 753 -16.16 -26.75 -18.22
N GLY A 754 -17.06 -25.88 -18.65
CA GLY A 754 -18.51 -26.08 -18.68
C GLY A 754 -19.17 -25.45 -19.90
N GLY A 755 -18.54 -25.57 -21.07
CA GLY A 755 -19.08 -25.18 -22.38
C GLY A 755 -18.56 -26.09 -23.51
N ASP A 756 -19.22 -26.06 -24.67
CA ASP A 756 -18.93 -26.93 -25.81
C ASP A 756 -17.55 -26.64 -26.43
N ILE A 757 -16.87 -27.70 -26.91
CA ILE A 757 -15.57 -27.60 -27.58
C ILE A 757 -15.73 -27.99 -29.05
N THR A 758 -15.27 -27.14 -29.96
CA THR A 758 -15.32 -27.39 -31.42
C THR A 758 -13.97 -27.15 -32.07
N LEU A 759 -13.51 -28.09 -32.90
CA LEU A 759 -12.29 -28.03 -33.68
C LEU A 759 -12.59 -28.32 -35.16
N ASP A 760 -12.04 -27.52 -36.07
CA ASP A 760 -12.05 -27.84 -37.50
C ASP A 760 -11.00 -28.89 -37.91
N ALA A 761 -10.96 -29.24 -39.20
CA ALA A 761 -10.12 -30.31 -39.74
C ALA A 761 -8.61 -30.04 -39.69
N THR A 762 -8.18 -28.80 -39.47
CA THR A 762 -6.76 -28.42 -39.40
C THR A 762 -6.31 -28.10 -37.97
N SER A 763 -7.25 -28.06 -37.03
CA SER A 763 -7.01 -27.63 -35.66
C SER A 763 -6.51 -28.72 -34.73
N LYS A 764 -5.72 -28.32 -33.71
CA LYS A 764 -5.15 -29.22 -32.70
C LYS A 764 -5.24 -28.61 -31.30
N MET A 765 -5.87 -29.33 -30.36
CA MET A 765 -5.99 -28.94 -28.95
C MET A 765 -5.65 -30.09 -28.00
N ALA A 766 -5.01 -29.78 -26.88
CA ALA A 766 -4.84 -30.69 -25.75
C ALA A 766 -5.58 -30.17 -24.50
N LEU A 767 -6.33 -31.03 -23.83
CA LEU A 767 -7.05 -30.76 -22.60
C LEU A 767 -6.61 -31.73 -21.51
N MET A 768 -6.05 -31.22 -20.42
CA MET A 768 -5.41 -32.02 -19.40
C MET A 768 -5.76 -31.57 -17.98
N ASN A 769 -5.86 -32.52 -17.04
CA ASN A 769 -6.00 -32.27 -15.61
C ASN A 769 -7.17 -31.34 -15.20
N ALA A 770 -8.19 -31.17 -16.04
CA ALA A 770 -9.31 -30.26 -15.82
C ALA A 770 -10.56 -30.99 -15.31
N TYR A 771 -11.42 -30.27 -14.57
CA TYR A 771 -12.76 -30.73 -14.24
C TYR A 771 -13.77 -30.33 -15.33
N ILE A 772 -14.49 -31.31 -15.88
CA ILE A 772 -15.47 -31.14 -16.95
C ILE A 772 -16.88 -31.27 -16.37
N ARG A 773 -17.68 -30.21 -16.49
CA ARG A 773 -19.07 -30.19 -16.03
C ARG A 773 -19.99 -30.90 -17.02
N THR A 774 -20.69 -31.92 -16.57
CA THR A 774 -21.49 -32.82 -17.42
C THR A 774 -22.91 -32.35 -17.69
N ASP A 775 -23.40 -31.37 -16.92
CA ASP A 775 -24.70 -30.72 -17.11
C ASP A 775 -24.69 -29.66 -18.23
N LEU A 776 -23.51 -29.31 -18.77
CA LEU A 776 -23.33 -28.16 -19.67
C LEU A 776 -22.50 -28.43 -20.94
N THR A 777 -21.92 -29.62 -21.14
CA THR A 777 -21.03 -29.90 -22.29
C THR A 777 -21.52 -31.07 -23.13
N ALA A 778 -21.73 -30.84 -24.44
CA ALA A 778 -21.77 -31.92 -25.42
C ALA A 778 -20.37 -32.53 -25.62
N THR A 779 -20.28 -33.74 -26.16
CA THR A 779 -19.01 -34.33 -26.59
C THR A 779 -18.28 -33.36 -27.53
N PRO A 780 -16.94 -33.15 -27.37
CA PRO A 780 -16.19 -32.28 -28.27
C PRO A 780 -16.43 -32.62 -29.74
N VAL A 781 -16.75 -31.61 -30.55
CA VAL A 781 -17.01 -31.78 -31.99
C VAL A 781 -15.71 -31.53 -32.75
N VAL A 782 -15.11 -32.60 -33.28
CA VAL A 782 -13.85 -32.55 -34.03
C VAL A 782 -14.13 -32.93 -35.47
N ALA A 783 -13.97 -31.98 -36.40
CA ALA A 783 -14.11 -32.27 -37.82
C ALA A 783 -12.99 -33.22 -38.30
N GLY A 784 -13.29 -34.06 -39.28
CA GLY A 784 -12.35 -35.08 -39.78
C GLY A 784 -11.02 -34.47 -40.23
N GLY A 785 -9.93 -34.84 -39.56
CA GLY A 785 -8.58 -34.28 -39.74
C GLY A 785 -8.05 -33.52 -38.51
N GLY A 786 -8.93 -32.98 -37.68
CA GLY A 786 -8.57 -32.30 -36.43
C GLY A 786 -8.07 -33.26 -35.36
N VAL A 787 -7.29 -32.76 -34.41
CA VAL A 787 -6.73 -33.55 -33.32
C VAL A 787 -7.14 -32.97 -31.97
N PHE A 788 -7.89 -33.75 -31.19
CA PHE A 788 -8.23 -33.42 -29.80
C PHE A 788 -7.67 -34.50 -28.88
N THR A 789 -6.84 -34.11 -27.92
CA THR A 789 -6.29 -35.01 -26.91
C THR A 789 -6.81 -34.64 -25.54
N ALA A 790 -7.44 -35.58 -24.84
CA ALA A 790 -7.80 -35.46 -23.43
C ALA A 790 -6.83 -36.33 -22.58
N LYS A 791 -6.53 -35.91 -21.35
CA LYS A 791 -5.75 -36.73 -20.40
C LYS A 791 -5.98 -36.32 -18.95
N ASN A 792 -6.18 -37.29 -18.05
CA ASN A 792 -6.31 -37.05 -16.60
C ASN A 792 -7.42 -36.04 -16.22
N ASN A 793 -8.46 -35.90 -17.05
CA ASN A 793 -9.56 -35.00 -16.74
C ASN A 793 -10.56 -35.70 -15.81
N ILE A 794 -11.30 -34.94 -14.99
CA ILE A 794 -12.33 -35.48 -14.10
C ILE A 794 -13.69 -35.03 -14.62
N ALA A 795 -14.67 -35.92 -14.74
CA ALA A 795 -16.04 -35.60 -15.12
C ALA A 795 -17.05 -36.15 -14.08
N ASP A 796 -18.16 -35.46 -13.88
CA ASP A 796 -19.25 -35.90 -13.00
C ASP A 796 -20.25 -36.79 -13.77
N THR A 797 -20.13 -38.10 -13.68
CA THR A 797 -20.99 -39.04 -14.41
C THR A 797 -22.29 -39.34 -13.64
N GLY A 798 -23.04 -38.30 -13.28
CA GLY A 798 -24.33 -38.43 -12.60
C GLY A 798 -24.22 -38.83 -11.13
N GLY A 799 -23.30 -38.21 -10.39
CA GLY A 799 -23.15 -38.33 -8.94
C GLY A 799 -21.86 -38.99 -8.46
N LEU A 800 -20.99 -39.45 -9.37
CA LEU A 800 -19.65 -39.97 -9.06
C LEU A 800 -18.63 -39.28 -9.97
N TRP A 801 -17.47 -38.92 -9.42
CA TRP A 801 -16.35 -38.38 -10.20
C TRP A 801 -15.57 -39.51 -10.85
N ALA A 802 -15.45 -39.47 -12.17
CA ALA A 802 -14.68 -40.44 -12.96
C ALA A 802 -13.56 -39.75 -13.73
N TYR A 803 -12.41 -40.42 -13.85
CA TYR A 803 -11.35 -39.97 -14.76
C TYR A 803 -11.77 -40.24 -16.20
N ASN A 804 -11.86 -39.16 -16.99
CA ASN A 804 -12.00 -39.21 -18.43
C ASN A 804 -10.59 -39.07 -19.03
N ASN A 805 -10.04 -40.20 -19.48
CA ASN A 805 -8.78 -40.25 -20.22
C ASN A 805 -9.06 -40.14 -21.71
#